data_AF-A0A316MRI8-F1
#
_entry.id   AF-A0A316MRI8-F1
#
_cell.length_a   1.000
_cell.length_b   1.000
_cell.length_c   1.000
_cell.angle_alpha   90.00
_cell.angle_beta   90.00
_cell.angle_gamma   90.00
#
_symmetry.space_group_name_H-M   'P 1'
#
loop_
_entity.id
_entity.type
_entity.pdbx_description
1 polymer ?
#
loop_
_entity_poly.entity_id
_entity_poly.type
_entity_poly.pdbx_seq_one_letter_code
_entity_poly.pdbx_strand_id
1 'polypeptide(L)'
;MEKIYNKKSKEDKEKEVNELFKKANEGIENCFSSIEQLKELADYMSKFYNYSLRNTFLIQEQFEGAFAVGSYSFWKDKGFSVNKGEKGIKILVPNKLSDYFINSKGEETKLSKATTEEKKLIEEGKIELKKGNIIFNQGYVFDVSQTNAKAEDLPKIFPGRWLDGEVKNYDLMYKAMENIAKKIEVKIIEPKSELGAAKGAAYPLTKEVALNPRNTELQNVKTLIHELAHAKLHTIEKIDNYTTNEREFQAEMTAYVVSSYFGIDTSEYSFRYISSWSKDTELKEKLINEVKETVKEYVEIIENTLINDKELSLSLDNISIDTEITNNREKEQFLNLNKEELAKIYERQMTEEEKVFIEKQGLKLSDVVENFKEVLEEFDIEKFSFKDYLIETMGTYNELFNTSKEITIDNISIDTKITNNRQKEEFLNLNKEDLIKVYEKELSETTKSLIRECELNLSSLVNTFKDTLDDYFVKEDNSIGISFEYFLNYEIFGYTLTEEEQIKNENRVKGNENMKIGLTQKEVNKMVKDHEEWINTKGKKGKRLDLEGKELNGIRLLNVNLKEANLKNMTIKDSTIFANLDGADFEGTKIENSKFIGSKIENLKIDAKELERINIQIKEELSLHNESESTLKTNKNKRKTKEKNNENEIQI
;
A
#
# COMPACT_ATOMS: atom_id res chain seq x y z
N MET A 1 6.49 -38.01 -45.11
CA MET A 1 5.41 -38.86 -44.60
C MET A 1 4.40 -37.95 -43.91
N GLU A 2 3.28 -37.67 -44.54
CA GLU A 2 2.16 -36.99 -43.87
C GLU A 2 1.65 -37.90 -42.75
N LYS A 3 1.68 -37.41 -41.50
CA LYS A 3 1.07 -38.12 -40.37
C LYS A 3 -0.45 -38.11 -40.59
N ILE A 4 -0.97 -39.21 -41.12
CA ILE A 4 -2.41 -39.48 -41.19
C ILE A 4 -2.94 -39.49 -39.75
N TYR A 5 -3.71 -38.46 -39.38
CA TYR A 5 -4.32 -38.36 -38.07
C TYR A 5 -5.48 -39.35 -37.98
N ASN A 6 -5.21 -40.55 -37.45
CA ASN A 6 -6.25 -41.54 -37.19
C ASN A 6 -7.14 -41.06 -36.04
N LYS A 7 -8.43 -40.87 -36.33
CA LYS A 7 -9.44 -40.46 -35.36
C LYS A 7 -9.61 -41.58 -34.31
N LYS A 8 -9.18 -41.32 -33.07
CA LYS A 8 -9.27 -42.27 -31.95
C LYS A 8 -10.70 -42.81 -31.76
N SER A 9 -10.81 -44.09 -31.40
CA SER A 9 -12.10 -44.73 -31.11
C SER A 9 -12.74 -44.16 -29.84
N LYS A 10 -14.03 -44.45 -29.62
CA LYS A 10 -14.74 -44.02 -28.39
C LYS A 10 -14.12 -44.67 -27.14
N GLU A 11 -13.77 -45.95 -27.23
CA GLU A 11 -13.15 -46.71 -26.13
C GLU A 11 -11.76 -46.20 -25.77
N ASP A 12 -10.95 -45.80 -26.77
CA ASP A 12 -9.62 -45.23 -26.50
C ASP A 12 -9.72 -43.89 -25.75
N LYS A 13 -10.70 -43.06 -26.11
CA LYS A 13 -10.94 -41.78 -25.41
C LYS A 13 -11.41 -41.99 -23.98
N GLU A 14 -12.26 -42.99 -23.76
CA GLU A 14 -12.77 -43.33 -22.42
C GLU A 14 -11.65 -43.85 -21.51
N LYS A 15 -10.74 -44.68 -22.04
CA LYS A 15 -9.53 -45.12 -21.32
C LYS A 15 -8.62 -43.94 -20.94
N GLU A 16 -8.33 -43.04 -21.88
CA GLU A 16 -7.49 -41.85 -21.60
C GLU A 16 -8.10 -40.96 -20.50
N VAL A 17 -9.42 -40.76 -20.54
CA VAL A 17 -10.13 -39.98 -19.52
C VAL A 17 -10.09 -40.68 -18.16
N ASN A 18 -10.29 -42.01 -18.11
CA ASN A 18 -10.21 -42.78 -16.87
C ASN A 18 -8.80 -42.77 -16.26
N GLU A 19 -7.74 -42.82 -17.08
CA GLU A 19 -6.36 -42.67 -16.61
C GLU A 19 -6.11 -41.29 -16.01
N LEU A 20 -6.63 -40.22 -16.61
CA LEU A 20 -6.53 -38.86 -16.06
C LEU A 20 -7.29 -38.73 -14.73
N PHE A 21 -8.48 -39.35 -14.61
CA PHE A 21 -9.19 -39.40 -13.33
C PHE A 21 -8.39 -40.12 -12.26
N LYS A 22 -7.80 -41.28 -12.58
CA LYS A 22 -6.99 -42.06 -11.65
C LYS A 22 -5.79 -41.23 -11.14
N LYS A 23 -5.01 -40.65 -12.06
CA LYS A 23 -3.85 -39.80 -11.73
C LYS A 23 -4.23 -38.60 -10.85
N ALA A 24 -5.30 -37.90 -11.22
CA ALA A 24 -5.77 -36.75 -10.46
C ALA A 24 -6.16 -37.14 -9.02
N ASN A 25 -6.84 -38.28 -8.84
CA ASN A 25 -7.25 -38.75 -7.52
C ASN A 25 -6.06 -39.23 -6.68
N GLU A 26 -5.08 -39.92 -7.29
CA GLU A 26 -3.82 -40.29 -6.61
C GLU A 26 -3.05 -39.05 -6.11
N GLY A 27 -3.01 -37.97 -6.91
CA GLY A 27 -2.44 -36.69 -6.49
C GLY A 27 -3.15 -36.08 -5.28
N ILE A 28 -4.49 -36.07 -5.30
CA ILE A 28 -5.33 -35.58 -4.19
C ILE A 28 -5.06 -36.38 -2.91
N GLU A 29 -5.01 -37.71 -2.98
CA GLU A 29 -4.76 -38.56 -1.81
C GLU A 29 -3.39 -38.27 -1.18
N ASN A 30 -2.37 -38.11 -2.02
CA ASN A 30 -1.00 -37.90 -1.54
C ASN A 30 -0.83 -36.55 -0.85
N CYS A 31 -1.50 -35.48 -1.29
CA CYS A 31 -1.28 -34.12 -0.76
C CYS A 31 -1.62 -33.91 0.72
N PHE A 32 -2.27 -34.87 1.36
CA PHE A 32 -2.58 -34.82 2.79
C PHE A 32 -1.56 -35.54 3.66
N SER A 33 -0.43 -35.97 3.09
CA SER A 33 0.57 -36.77 3.82
C SER A 33 1.55 -35.89 4.61
N SER A 34 1.73 -34.62 4.25
CA SER A 34 2.59 -33.68 4.99
C SER A 34 2.13 -32.22 4.89
N ILE A 35 2.67 -31.37 5.77
CA ILE A 35 2.41 -29.92 5.77
C ILE A 35 2.98 -29.27 4.50
N GLU A 36 4.14 -29.74 4.03
CA GLU A 36 4.80 -29.25 2.82
C GLU A 36 3.94 -29.51 1.59
N GLN A 37 3.38 -30.71 1.46
CA GLN A 37 2.49 -31.05 0.35
C GLN A 37 1.17 -30.28 0.37
N LEU A 38 0.70 -29.89 1.56
CA LEU A 38 -0.50 -29.05 1.69
C LEU A 38 -0.20 -27.59 1.35
N LYS A 39 0.99 -27.08 1.71
CA LYS A 39 1.46 -25.76 1.26
C LYS A 39 1.65 -25.72 -0.25
N GLU A 40 2.23 -26.77 -0.82
CA GLU A 40 2.32 -26.96 -2.27
C GLU A 40 0.93 -26.90 -2.90
N LEU A 41 -0.02 -27.70 -2.43
CA LEU A 41 -1.41 -27.65 -2.90
C LEU A 41 -2.00 -26.24 -2.83
N ALA A 42 -1.83 -25.54 -1.71
CA ALA A 42 -2.36 -24.20 -1.52
C ALA A 42 -1.71 -23.17 -2.48
N ASP A 43 -0.40 -23.28 -2.72
CA ASP A 43 0.30 -22.49 -3.74
C ASP A 43 -0.27 -22.75 -5.15
N TYR A 44 -0.53 -24.02 -5.51
CA TYR A 44 -1.17 -24.34 -6.79
C TYR A 44 -2.62 -23.86 -6.89
N MET A 45 -3.39 -23.94 -5.80
CA MET A 45 -4.75 -23.41 -5.76
C MET A 45 -4.77 -21.90 -5.97
N SER A 46 -3.74 -21.19 -5.48
CA SER A 46 -3.62 -19.76 -5.75
C SER A 46 -3.40 -19.54 -7.25
N LYS A 47 -2.49 -20.28 -7.87
CA LYS A 47 -2.13 -20.10 -9.28
C LYS A 47 -3.24 -20.50 -10.26
N PHE A 48 -4.05 -21.50 -9.91
CA PHE A 48 -5.03 -22.13 -10.80
C PHE A 48 -6.45 -22.16 -10.21
N TYR A 49 -6.85 -21.09 -9.49
CA TYR A 49 -8.16 -20.97 -8.81
C TYR A 49 -9.37 -21.25 -9.74
N ASN A 50 -9.24 -20.97 -11.04
CA ASN A 50 -10.28 -21.20 -12.05
C ASN A 50 -10.38 -22.64 -12.60
N TYR A 51 -9.40 -23.50 -12.34
CA TYR A 51 -9.41 -24.91 -12.77
C TYR A 51 -10.04 -25.81 -11.71
N SER A 52 -10.49 -27.03 -12.03
CA SER A 52 -10.95 -28.01 -11.01
C SER A 52 -9.78 -28.55 -10.20
N LEU A 53 -10.00 -29.06 -8.97
CA LEU A 53 -8.91 -29.60 -8.14
C LEU A 53 -8.12 -30.67 -8.89
N ARG A 54 -8.84 -31.58 -9.55
CA ARG A 54 -8.27 -32.61 -10.43
C ARG A 54 -7.41 -32.01 -11.55
N ASN A 55 -7.87 -30.94 -12.19
CA ASN A 55 -7.10 -30.29 -13.24
C ASN A 55 -5.88 -29.54 -12.69
N THR A 56 -5.96 -28.92 -11.51
CA THR A 56 -4.82 -28.30 -10.84
C THR A 56 -3.72 -29.32 -10.61
N PHE A 57 -4.06 -30.52 -10.10
CA PHE A 57 -3.12 -31.63 -9.95
C PHE A 57 -2.54 -32.12 -11.27
N LEU A 58 -3.40 -32.33 -12.27
CA LEU A 58 -2.94 -32.77 -13.59
C LEU A 58 -1.98 -31.77 -14.23
N ILE A 59 -2.19 -30.47 -14.02
CA ILE A 59 -1.29 -29.43 -14.53
C ILE A 59 0.07 -29.53 -13.84
N GLN A 60 0.09 -29.56 -12.51
CA GLN A 60 1.31 -29.68 -11.72
C GLN A 60 2.11 -30.94 -12.06
N GLU A 61 1.47 -32.12 -12.06
CA GLU A 61 2.15 -33.41 -12.29
C GLU A 61 2.81 -33.46 -13.67
N GLN A 62 2.18 -32.85 -14.68
CA GLN A 62 2.69 -32.86 -16.05
C GLN A 62 3.66 -31.70 -16.34
N PHE A 63 3.61 -30.62 -15.57
CA PHE A 63 4.43 -29.43 -15.76
C PHE A 63 4.69 -28.74 -14.42
N GLU A 64 5.75 -29.20 -13.74
CA GLU A 64 6.20 -28.62 -12.48
C GLU A 64 6.59 -27.14 -12.67
N GLY A 65 6.17 -26.29 -11.74
CA GLY A 65 6.41 -24.85 -11.83
C GLY A 65 5.51 -24.09 -12.81
N ALA A 66 4.44 -24.72 -13.32
CA ALA A 66 3.44 -24.02 -14.13
C ALA A 66 2.96 -22.73 -13.43
N PHE A 67 2.94 -21.64 -14.18
CA PHE A 67 2.66 -20.30 -13.66
C PHE A 67 1.32 -19.78 -14.16
N ALA A 68 1.06 -19.86 -15.46
CA ALA A 68 -0.18 -19.39 -16.06
C ALA A 68 -0.51 -20.23 -17.28
N VAL A 69 -1.65 -20.92 -17.26
CA VAL A 69 -2.03 -21.86 -18.33
C VAL A 69 -3.26 -21.39 -19.09
N GLY A 70 -3.30 -21.74 -20.37
CA GLY A 70 -4.42 -21.45 -21.26
C GLY A 70 -4.51 -22.45 -22.41
N SER A 71 -5.68 -22.59 -23.02
CA SER A 71 -5.81 -23.40 -24.24
C SER A 71 -5.05 -22.78 -25.41
N TYR A 72 -4.76 -23.55 -26.46
CA TYR A 72 -4.15 -23.00 -27.67
C TYR A 72 -4.95 -21.81 -28.24
N SER A 73 -6.28 -21.93 -28.26
CA SER A 73 -7.17 -20.86 -28.70
C SER A 73 -7.10 -19.63 -27.80
N PHE A 74 -7.08 -19.82 -26.47
CA PHE A 74 -6.95 -18.71 -25.52
C PHE A 74 -5.71 -17.86 -25.80
N TRP A 75 -4.54 -18.49 -25.95
CA TRP A 75 -3.31 -17.77 -26.25
C TRP A 75 -3.38 -17.05 -27.59
N LYS A 76 -3.93 -17.72 -28.61
CA LYS A 76 -4.14 -17.15 -29.94
C LYS A 76 -5.05 -15.92 -29.91
N ASP A 77 -6.15 -15.98 -29.17
CA ASP A 77 -7.12 -14.89 -29.03
C ASP A 77 -6.50 -13.68 -28.31
N LYS A 78 -5.53 -13.93 -27.42
CA LYS A 78 -4.74 -12.89 -26.74
C LYS A 78 -3.55 -12.38 -27.57
N GLY A 79 -3.37 -12.86 -28.81
CA GLY A 79 -2.31 -12.42 -29.72
C GLY A 79 -0.99 -13.19 -29.61
N PHE A 80 -0.97 -14.28 -28.83
CA PHE A 80 0.21 -15.10 -28.59
C PHE A 80 0.10 -16.47 -29.28
N SER A 81 1.23 -17.12 -29.52
CA SER A 81 1.30 -18.44 -30.13
C SER A 81 2.12 -19.39 -29.27
N VAL A 82 1.67 -20.64 -29.18
CA VAL A 82 2.46 -21.72 -28.58
C VAL A 82 3.70 -21.98 -29.43
N ASN A 83 4.86 -22.08 -28.79
CA ASN A 83 6.13 -22.30 -29.46
C ASN A 83 6.15 -23.65 -30.18
N LYS A 84 6.83 -23.69 -31.33
CA LYS A 84 6.86 -24.90 -32.16
C LYS A 84 7.58 -26.03 -31.43
N GLY A 85 6.89 -27.14 -31.20
CA GLY A 85 7.45 -28.34 -30.57
C GLY A 85 6.98 -28.58 -29.13
N GLU A 86 6.31 -27.60 -28.53
CA GLU A 86 5.77 -27.70 -27.18
C GLU A 86 4.67 -28.76 -27.06
N LYS A 87 4.66 -29.47 -25.92
CA LYS A 87 3.66 -30.48 -25.60
C LYS A 87 2.58 -29.89 -24.71
N GLY A 88 1.31 -30.10 -25.08
CA GLY A 88 0.18 -29.65 -24.28
C GLY A 88 0.01 -30.48 -23.00
N ILE A 89 -0.31 -29.79 -21.92
CA ILE A 89 -0.67 -30.33 -20.61
C ILE A 89 -2.10 -30.85 -20.69
N LYS A 90 -2.33 -32.14 -20.37
CA LYS A 90 -3.64 -32.76 -20.50
C LYS A 90 -4.54 -32.39 -19.33
N ILE A 91 -5.79 -32.00 -19.61
CA ILE A 91 -6.80 -31.69 -18.59
C ILE A 91 -8.14 -32.38 -18.88
N LEU A 92 -8.98 -32.52 -17.86
CA LEU A 92 -10.36 -32.99 -17.98
C LEU A 92 -11.28 -31.81 -18.32
N VAL A 93 -11.94 -31.87 -19.47
CA VAL A 93 -12.86 -30.83 -19.94
C VAL A 93 -14.31 -31.35 -19.88
N PRO A 94 -15.18 -30.75 -19.04
CA PRO A 94 -16.59 -31.11 -19.01
C PRO A 94 -17.26 -30.64 -20.31
N ASN A 95 -17.97 -31.56 -20.97
CA ASN A 95 -18.77 -31.30 -22.15
C ASN A 95 -20.19 -31.74 -21.86
N LYS A 96 -21.12 -30.78 -21.82
CA LYS A 96 -22.54 -31.08 -21.71
C LYS A 96 -23.04 -31.67 -23.02
N LEU A 97 -23.58 -32.88 -22.99
CA LEU A 97 -24.29 -33.43 -24.14
C LEU A 97 -25.54 -32.57 -24.42
N SER A 98 -25.95 -32.50 -25.69
CA SER A 98 -27.15 -31.77 -26.06
C SER A 98 -28.36 -32.32 -25.31
N ASP A 99 -29.20 -31.43 -24.78
CA ASP A 99 -30.51 -31.80 -24.26
C ASP A 99 -31.32 -32.52 -25.36
N TYR A 100 -32.15 -33.48 -24.98
CA TYR A 100 -32.83 -34.38 -25.91
C TYR A 100 -34.27 -34.64 -25.48
N PHE A 101 -35.12 -35.02 -26.43
CA PHE A 101 -36.52 -35.35 -26.19
C PHE A 101 -36.87 -36.60 -26.99
N ILE A 102 -37.96 -37.27 -26.59
CA ILE A 102 -38.51 -38.39 -27.36
C ILE A 102 -39.52 -37.81 -28.35
N ASN A 103 -39.24 -37.97 -29.64
CA ASN A 103 -40.14 -37.47 -30.69
C ASN A 103 -41.42 -38.32 -30.79
N SER A 104 -42.37 -37.91 -31.62
CA SER A 104 -43.65 -38.64 -31.82
C SER A 104 -43.48 -40.06 -32.37
N LYS A 105 -42.28 -40.44 -32.84
CA LYS A 105 -41.92 -41.78 -33.31
C LYS A 105 -41.23 -42.64 -32.24
N GLY A 106 -41.02 -42.11 -31.03
CA GLY A 106 -40.33 -42.81 -29.95
C GLY A 106 -38.79 -42.75 -30.03
N GLU A 107 -38.22 -41.90 -30.89
CA GLU A 107 -36.76 -41.79 -31.07
C GLU A 107 -36.18 -40.64 -30.23
N GLU A 108 -35.02 -40.88 -29.61
CA GLU A 108 -34.26 -39.84 -28.91
C GLU A 108 -33.67 -38.83 -29.90
N THR A 109 -34.22 -37.61 -29.88
CA THR A 109 -33.82 -36.53 -30.78
C THR A 109 -33.20 -35.39 -29.98
N LYS A 110 -32.07 -34.87 -30.46
CA LYS A 110 -31.40 -33.70 -29.84
C LYS A 110 -32.26 -32.45 -30.03
N LEU A 111 -32.29 -31.58 -29.04
CA LEU A 111 -33.01 -30.30 -29.10
C LEU A 111 -32.57 -29.43 -30.30
N SER A 112 -31.30 -29.48 -30.70
CA SER A 112 -30.79 -28.78 -31.88
C SER A 112 -31.35 -29.28 -33.22
N LYS A 113 -31.97 -30.46 -33.23
CA LYS A 113 -32.63 -31.06 -34.39
C LYS A 113 -34.16 -31.04 -34.30
N ALA A 114 -34.72 -30.41 -33.27
CA ALA A 114 -36.17 -30.29 -33.10
C ALA A 114 -36.79 -29.44 -34.22
N THR A 115 -37.92 -29.91 -34.76
CA THR A 115 -38.75 -29.14 -35.70
C THR A 115 -39.42 -27.96 -34.98
N THR A 116 -39.92 -26.99 -35.76
CA THR A 116 -40.61 -25.80 -35.20
C THR A 116 -41.85 -26.16 -34.39
N GLU A 117 -42.58 -27.21 -34.77
CA GLU A 117 -43.74 -27.71 -34.03
C GLU A 117 -43.32 -28.42 -32.73
N GLU A 118 -42.28 -29.26 -32.78
CA GLU A 118 -41.75 -29.93 -31.59
C GLU A 118 -41.22 -28.92 -30.57
N LYS A 119 -40.57 -27.83 -31.00
CA LYS A 119 -40.13 -26.76 -30.10
C LYS A 119 -41.29 -26.09 -29.36
N LYS A 120 -42.39 -25.80 -30.06
CA LYS A 120 -43.62 -25.26 -29.42
C LYS A 120 -44.21 -26.24 -28.41
N LEU A 121 -44.25 -27.53 -28.74
CA LEU A 121 -44.78 -28.56 -27.84
C LEU A 121 -43.89 -28.75 -26.60
N ILE A 122 -42.58 -28.55 -26.73
CA ILE A 122 -41.64 -28.54 -25.60
C ILE A 122 -41.87 -27.30 -24.71
N GLU A 123 -42.05 -26.12 -25.30
CA GLU A 123 -42.37 -24.87 -24.57
C GLU A 123 -43.72 -24.94 -23.84
N GLU A 124 -44.73 -25.57 -24.44
CA GLU A 124 -46.04 -25.82 -23.83
C GLU A 124 -46.03 -26.94 -22.78
N GLY A 125 -44.88 -27.60 -22.55
CA GLY A 125 -44.72 -28.69 -21.58
C GLY A 125 -45.39 -30.02 -21.99
N LYS A 126 -45.80 -30.16 -23.26
CA LYS A 126 -46.44 -31.38 -23.80
C LYS A 126 -45.43 -32.44 -24.20
N ILE A 127 -44.19 -32.06 -24.48
CA ILE A 127 -43.05 -32.97 -24.71
C ILE A 127 -42.02 -32.71 -23.63
N GLU A 128 -41.66 -33.75 -22.87
CA GLU A 128 -40.67 -33.66 -21.81
C GLU A 128 -39.25 -33.55 -22.39
N LEU A 129 -38.53 -32.50 -22.02
CA LEU A 129 -37.13 -32.29 -22.37
C LEU A 129 -36.22 -32.94 -21.31
N LYS A 130 -35.42 -33.92 -21.71
CA LYS A 130 -34.40 -34.54 -20.86
C LYS A 130 -33.06 -33.81 -21.00
N LYS A 131 -32.49 -33.40 -19.86
CA LYS A 131 -31.19 -32.73 -19.83
C LYS A 131 -30.09 -33.69 -20.24
N GLY A 132 -29.19 -33.22 -21.11
CA GLY A 132 -28.03 -34.00 -21.53
C GLY A 132 -27.02 -34.19 -20.39
N ASN A 133 -26.49 -35.40 -20.25
CA ASN A 133 -25.47 -35.71 -19.24
C ASN A 133 -24.17 -34.97 -19.53
N ILE A 134 -23.42 -34.66 -18.47
CA ILE A 134 -22.05 -34.14 -18.58
C ILE A 134 -21.11 -35.31 -18.82
N ILE A 135 -20.32 -35.24 -19.89
CA ILE A 135 -19.22 -36.16 -20.17
C ILE A 135 -17.90 -35.42 -20.12
N PHE A 136 -16.83 -36.09 -19.69
CA PHE A 136 -15.49 -35.49 -19.69
C PHE A 136 -14.72 -35.94 -20.92
N ASN A 137 -14.01 -35.01 -21.55
CA ASN A 137 -13.05 -35.30 -22.62
C ASN A 137 -11.67 -34.81 -22.21
N GLN A 138 -10.62 -35.41 -22.79
CA GLN A 138 -9.25 -34.89 -22.67
C GLN A 138 -9.10 -33.61 -23.50
N GLY A 139 -8.76 -32.51 -22.83
CA GLY A 139 -8.34 -31.24 -23.43
C GLY A 139 -6.84 -30.98 -23.22
N TYR A 140 -6.35 -29.88 -23.78
CA TYR A 140 -4.96 -29.46 -23.67
C TYR A 140 -4.85 -27.98 -23.31
N VAL A 141 -3.97 -27.68 -22.36
CA VAL A 141 -3.53 -26.32 -22.02
C VAL A 141 -2.01 -26.22 -22.14
N PHE A 142 -1.51 -24.99 -22.20
CA PHE A 142 -0.09 -24.66 -22.34
C PHE A 142 0.23 -23.58 -21.32
N ASP A 143 1.35 -23.73 -20.62
CA ASP A 143 1.88 -22.70 -19.74
C ASP A 143 2.44 -21.51 -20.54
N VAL A 144 2.45 -20.31 -19.94
CA VAL A 144 2.99 -19.09 -20.55
C VAL A 144 4.42 -19.29 -21.07
N SER A 145 5.26 -20.04 -20.34
CA SER A 145 6.64 -20.36 -20.75
C SER A 145 6.72 -21.17 -22.05
N GLN A 146 5.62 -21.85 -22.43
CA GLN A 146 5.50 -22.60 -23.67
C GLN A 146 4.98 -21.73 -24.83
N THR A 147 4.81 -20.43 -24.61
CA THR A 147 4.34 -19.46 -25.61
C THR A 147 5.41 -18.42 -25.90
N ASN A 148 5.13 -17.53 -26.86
CA ASN A 148 5.96 -16.37 -27.13
C ASN A 148 5.63 -15.14 -26.24
N ALA A 149 4.76 -15.28 -25.23
CA ALA A 149 4.43 -14.21 -24.30
C ALA A 149 5.58 -13.94 -23.31
N LYS A 150 5.79 -12.67 -22.95
CA LYS A 150 6.79 -12.24 -21.97
C LYS A 150 6.16 -11.89 -20.63
N ALA A 151 7.01 -11.75 -19.60
CA ALA A 151 6.57 -11.32 -18.27
C ALA A 151 5.87 -9.95 -18.27
N GLU A 152 6.22 -9.07 -19.20
CA GLU A 152 5.59 -7.75 -19.40
C GLU A 152 4.16 -7.85 -19.97
N ASP A 153 3.86 -8.94 -20.71
CA ASP A 153 2.56 -9.14 -21.34
C ASP A 153 1.54 -9.72 -20.37
N LEU A 154 2.04 -10.49 -19.40
CA LEU A 154 1.25 -11.18 -18.40
C LEU A 154 0.20 -10.26 -17.73
N PRO A 155 0.52 -9.07 -17.19
CA PRO A 155 -0.44 -8.09 -16.66
C PRO A 155 -1.64 -7.74 -17.55
N LYS A 156 -1.49 -7.83 -18.87
CA LYS A 156 -2.59 -7.59 -19.84
C LYS A 156 -3.42 -8.85 -20.09
N ILE A 157 -2.82 -10.03 -19.92
CA ILE A 157 -3.44 -11.33 -20.18
C ILE A 157 -4.29 -11.78 -19.00
N PHE A 158 -3.83 -11.55 -17.76
CA PHE A 158 -4.54 -11.87 -16.51
C PHE A 158 -4.64 -10.65 -15.57
N PRO A 159 -5.38 -9.59 -15.97
CA PRO A 159 -5.47 -8.37 -15.16
C PRO A 159 -6.01 -8.72 -13.76
N GLY A 160 -5.28 -8.33 -12.70
CA GLY A 160 -5.64 -8.62 -11.30
C GLY A 160 -4.68 -9.55 -10.54
N ARG A 161 -3.78 -10.26 -11.25
CA ARG A 161 -2.85 -11.24 -10.64
C ARG A 161 -1.51 -10.67 -10.15
N TRP A 162 -1.13 -9.48 -10.62
CA TRP A 162 0.14 -8.84 -10.24
C TRP A 162 -0.15 -7.53 -9.53
N LEU A 163 -0.07 -7.58 -8.21
CA LEU A 163 0.07 -6.43 -7.33
C LEU A 163 1.47 -6.50 -6.72
N ASP A 164 2.20 -5.40 -6.72
CA ASP A 164 3.46 -5.30 -5.97
C ASP A 164 3.12 -5.54 -4.49
N GLY A 165 3.76 -6.54 -3.87
CA GLY A 165 3.42 -7.10 -2.55
C GLY A 165 3.60 -6.19 -1.33
N GLU A 166 3.60 -4.88 -1.52
CA GLU A 166 3.37 -3.90 -0.46
C GLU A 166 1.90 -3.49 -0.48
N VAL A 167 1.29 -3.23 0.68
CA VAL A 167 -0.12 -2.84 0.81
C VAL A 167 -0.34 -1.40 0.29
N LYS A 168 0.19 -1.05 -0.88
CA LYS A 168 0.05 0.26 -1.54
C LYS A 168 -1.41 0.62 -1.87
N ASN A 169 -2.31 -0.37 -1.80
CA ASN A 169 -3.73 -0.27 -2.11
C ASN A 169 -4.61 -0.87 -0.99
N TYR A 170 -4.28 -0.61 0.28
CA TYR A 170 -5.06 -1.11 1.43
C TYR A 170 -6.55 -0.81 1.30
N ASP A 171 -6.91 0.43 0.96
CA ASP A 171 -8.31 0.85 0.84
C ASP A 171 -9.08 0.11 -0.26
N LEU A 172 -8.44 -0.12 -1.41
CA LEU A 172 -9.04 -0.90 -2.50
C LEU A 172 -9.20 -2.37 -2.12
N MET A 173 -8.20 -2.94 -1.42
CA MET A 173 -8.31 -4.31 -0.90
C MET A 173 -9.40 -4.42 0.16
N TYR A 174 -9.51 -3.41 1.04
CA TYR A 174 -10.56 -3.34 2.06
C TYR A 174 -11.93 -3.24 1.42
N LYS A 175 -12.11 -2.36 0.44
CA LYS A 175 -13.32 -2.24 -0.38
C LYS A 175 -13.68 -3.54 -1.10
N ALA A 176 -12.69 -4.27 -1.61
CA ALA A 176 -12.92 -5.57 -2.20
C ALA A 176 -13.43 -6.59 -1.18
N MET A 177 -12.92 -6.56 0.06
CA MET A 177 -13.42 -7.38 1.17
C MET A 177 -14.82 -6.93 1.63
N GLU A 178 -15.15 -5.64 1.58
CA GLU A 178 -16.52 -5.15 1.78
C GLU A 178 -17.48 -5.67 0.70
N ASN A 179 -17.04 -5.70 -0.57
CA ASN A 179 -17.81 -6.27 -1.66
C ASN A 179 -18.04 -7.78 -1.47
N ILE A 180 -17.04 -8.51 -0.96
CA ILE A 180 -17.21 -9.90 -0.54
C ILE A 180 -18.29 -9.99 0.55
N ALA A 181 -18.13 -9.22 1.64
CA ALA A 181 -19.06 -9.21 2.77
C ALA A 181 -20.50 -8.93 2.31
N LYS A 182 -20.69 -7.92 1.47
CA LYS A 182 -21.99 -7.57 0.86
C LYS A 182 -22.57 -8.73 0.04
N LYS A 183 -21.76 -9.42 -0.76
CA LYS A 183 -22.21 -10.54 -1.59
C LYS A 183 -22.64 -11.76 -0.75
N ILE A 184 -21.93 -12.04 0.33
CA ILE A 184 -22.26 -13.14 1.25
C ILE A 184 -23.28 -12.72 2.33
N GLU A 185 -23.83 -11.49 2.24
CA GLU A 185 -24.79 -10.91 3.18
C GLU A 185 -24.29 -10.81 4.64
N VAL A 186 -23.00 -10.49 4.80
CA VAL A 186 -22.31 -10.33 6.08
C VAL A 186 -21.97 -8.85 6.30
N LYS A 187 -22.07 -8.40 7.55
CA LYS A 187 -21.67 -7.04 7.95
C LYS A 187 -20.30 -7.06 8.61
N ILE A 188 -19.45 -6.12 8.22
CA ILE A 188 -18.22 -5.81 8.94
C ILE A 188 -18.56 -4.78 10.02
N ILE A 189 -18.28 -5.10 11.27
CA ILE A 189 -18.62 -4.28 12.43
C ILE A 189 -17.41 -4.06 13.35
N GLU A 190 -17.52 -3.08 14.25
CA GLU A 190 -16.64 -3.03 15.41
C GLU A 190 -16.85 -4.25 16.32
N PRO A 191 -15.80 -4.73 16.99
CA PRO A 191 -15.92 -5.89 17.86
C PRO A 191 -16.89 -5.62 19.02
N LYS A 192 -17.82 -6.57 19.26
CA LYS A 192 -18.84 -6.46 20.32
C LYS A 192 -18.25 -6.42 21.74
N SER A 193 -17.01 -6.87 21.88
CA SER A 193 -16.22 -6.87 23.10
C SER A 193 -14.74 -6.83 22.75
N GLU A 194 -13.90 -6.38 23.68
CA GLU A 194 -12.43 -6.43 23.55
C GLU A 194 -11.95 -7.85 23.15
N LEU A 195 -11.27 -7.96 22.00
CA LEU A 195 -10.80 -9.23 21.43
C LEU A 195 -9.47 -9.71 22.03
N GLY A 196 -8.79 -8.87 22.83
CA GLY A 196 -7.52 -9.21 23.45
C GLY A 196 -6.44 -9.51 22.41
N ALA A 197 -5.90 -10.74 22.43
CA ALA A 197 -4.88 -11.20 21.49
C ALA A 197 -5.46 -11.73 20.16
N ALA A 198 -6.77 -11.99 20.09
CA ALA A 198 -7.41 -12.45 18.86
C ALA A 198 -7.37 -11.33 17.81
N LYS A 199 -7.06 -11.68 16.56
CA LYS A 199 -6.91 -10.71 15.47
C LYS A 199 -8.26 -10.32 14.86
N GLY A 200 -9.26 -11.19 14.95
CA GLY A 200 -10.61 -10.97 14.45
C GLY A 200 -11.58 -11.96 15.07
N ALA A 201 -12.86 -11.82 14.72
CA ALA A 201 -13.90 -12.76 15.10
C ALA A 201 -15.06 -12.75 14.10
N ALA A 202 -15.50 -13.94 13.69
CA ALA A 202 -16.76 -14.16 13.01
C ALA A 202 -17.88 -14.45 14.02
N TYR A 203 -19.06 -13.85 13.80
CA TYR A 203 -20.29 -14.08 14.55
C TYR A 203 -21.35 -14.71 13.63
N PRO A 204 -21.35 -16.05 13.45
CA PRO A 204 -22.27 -16.73 12.54
C PRO A 204 -23.75 -16.46 12.85
N LEU A 205 -24.09 -16.29 14.13
CA LEU A 205 -25.47 -16.05 14.57
C LEU A 205 -26.06 -14.75 14.01
N THR A 206 -25.25 -13.72 13.93
CA THR A 206 -25.68 -12.38 13.52
C THR A 206 -25.21 -11.99 12.12
N LYS A 207 -24.56 -12.92 11.40
CA LYS A 207 -23.92 -12.68 10.09
C LYS A 207 -23.00 -11.45 10.13
N GLU A 208 -22.13 -11.40 11.13
CA GLU A 208 -21.22 -10.27 11.35
C GLU A 208 -19.78 -10.77 11.46
N VAL A 209 -18.83 -9.94 11.06
CA VAL A 209 -17.39 -10.15 11.28
C VAL A 209 -16.80 -8.88 11.89
N ALA A 210 -15.80 -9.05 12.76
CA ALA A 210 -15.11 -7.94 13.40
C ALA A 210 -13.59 -8.15 13.34
N LEU A 211 -12.86 -7.03 13.24
CA LEU A 211 -11.41 -6.99 13.31
C LEU A 211 -10.95 -6.37 14.62
N ASN A 212 -9.76 -6.76 15.07
CA ASN A 212 -9.13 -6.12 16.22
C ASN A 212 -8.59 -4.73 15.81
N PRO A 213 -8.99 -3.63 16.49
CA PRO A 213 -8.52 -2.28 16.17
C PRO A 213 -7.00 -2.08 16.28
N ARG A 214 -6.28 -3.00 16.97
CA ARG A 214 -4.82 -2.97 17.12
C ARG A 214 -4.06 -3.69 16.02
N ASN A 215 -4.75 -4.20 15.00
CA ASN A 215 -4.11 -4.85 13.87
C ASN A 215 -3.39 -3.84 12.97
N THR A 216 -2.30 -4.27 12.35
CA THR A 216 -1.73 -3.58 11.19
C THR A 216 -2.61 -3.78 9.96
N GLU A 217 -2.45 -2.96 8.93
CA GLU A 217 -3.18 -3.09 7.66
C GLU A 217 -3.00 -4.47 7.01
N LEU A 218 -1.77 -4.97 6.96
CA LEU A 218 -1.47 -6.31 6.47
C LEU A 218 -2.20 -7.40 7.28
N GLN A 219 -2.25 -7.24 8.60
CA GLN A 219 -2.97 -8.15 9.47
C GLN A 219 -4.49 -8.07 9.24
N ASN A 220 -5.03 -6.87 9.00
CA ASN A 220 -6.46 -6.68 8.70
C ASN A 220 -6.86 -7.41 7.42
N VAL A 221 -6.05 -7.33 6.36
CA VAL A 221 -6.36 -8.06 5.11
C VAL A 221 -6.38 -9.58 5.36
N LYS A 222 -5.32 -10.11 5.97
CA LYS A 222 -5.21 -11.55 6.27
C LYS A 222 -6.37 -12.05 7.13
N THR A 223 -6.67 -11.32 8.19
CA THR A 223 -7.70 -11.68 9.16
C THR A 223 -9.09 -11.53 8.55
N LEU A 224 -9.37 -10.45 7.83
CA LEU A 224 -10.72 -10.25 7.29
C LEU A 224 -11.07 -11.31 6.25
N ILE A 225 -10.13 -11.73 5.40
CA ILE A 225 -10.35 -12.85 4.47
C ILE A 225 -10.66 -14.13 5.25
N HIS A 226 -9.95 -14.39 6.35
CA HIS A 226 -10.19 -15.54 7.23
C HIS A 226 -11.58 -15.49 7.89
N GLU A 227 -11.96 -14.37 8.50
CA GLU A 227 -13.27 -14.22 9.14
C GLU A 227 -14.42 -14.27 8.12
N LEU A 228 -14.24 -13.70 6.93
CA LEU A 228 -15.21 -13.82 5.84
C LEU A 228 -15.34 -15.26 5.36
N ALA A 229 -14.25 -16.03 5.31
CA ALA A 229 -14.30 -17.45 4.98
C ALA A 229 -15.12 -18.24 6.02
N HIS A 230 -14.91 -17.99 7.32
CA HIS A 230 -15.76 -18.53 8.39
C HIS A 230 -17.23 -18.15 8.20
N ALA A 231 -17.51 -16.86 7.95
CA ALA A 231 -18.88 -16.36 7.83
C ALA A 231 -19.62 -16.98 6.63
N LYS A 232 -18.92 -17.27 5.53
CA LYS A 232 -19.48 -17.92 4.34
C LYS A 232 -19.68 -19.42 4.51
N LEU A 233 -18.64 -20.11 4.97
CA LEU A 233 -18.62 -21.58 4.98
C LEU A 233 -19.35 -22.16 6.19
N HIS A 234 -19.39 -21.44 7.31
CA HIS A 234 -19.81 -21.97 8.62
C HIS A 234 -20.99 -21.19 9.19
N THR A 235 -22.01 -21.01 8.35
CA THR A 235 -23.32 -20.48 8.73
C THR A 235 -23.96 -21.33 9.82
N ILE A 236 -24.90 -20.77 10.58
CA ILE A 236 -25.64 -21.48 11.65
C ILE A 236 -26.17 -22.86 11.18
N GLU A 237 -26.67 -22.93 9.96
CA GLU A 237 -27.24 -24.17 9.38
C GLU A 237 -26.18 -25.23 9.05
N LYS A 238 -24.92 -24.84 8.87
CA LYS A 238 -23.83 -25.69 8.39
C LYS A 238 -22.78 -25.96 9.46
N ILE A 239 -22.72 -25.15 10.51
CA ILE A 239 -21.65 -25.16 11.51
C ILE A 239 -21.50 -26.52 12.21
N ASP A 240 -22.61 -27.22 12.43
CA ASP A 240 -22.65 -28.55 13.07
C ASP A 240 -22.20 -29.68 12.13
N ASN A 241 -22.05 -29.42 10.82
CA ASN A 241 -21.53 -30.40 9.87
C ASN A 241 -20.01 -30.55 9.93
N TYR A 242 -19.32 -29.68 10.68
CA TYR A 242 -17.86 -29.60 10.71
C TYR A 242 -17.35 -29.52 12.14
N THR A 243 -16.24 -30.19 12.41
CA THR A 243 -15.48 -30.01 13.63
C THR A 243 -14.79 -28.64 13.65
N THR A 244 -14.39 -28.15 14.83
CA THR A 244 -13.62 -26.90 14.93
C THR A 244 -12.34 -26.92 14.10
N ASN A 245 -11.63 -28.05 14.05
CA ASN A 245 -10.39 -28.14 13.28
C ASN A 245 -10.63 -28.07 11.77
N GLU A 246 -11.71 -28.68 11.27
CA GLU A 246 -12.08 -28.59 9.85
C GLU A 246 -12.47 -27.16 9.48
N ARG A 247 -13.18 -26.48 10.38
CA ARG A 247 -13.58 -25.08 10.19
C ARG A 247 -12.37 -24.14 10.08
N GLU A 248 -11.50 -24.19 11.09
CA GLU A 248 -10.26 -23.39 11.06
C GLU A 248 -9.39 -23.71 9.86
N PHE A 249 -9.29 -24.98 9.47
CA PHE A 249 -8.58 -25.37 8.26
C PHE A 249 -9.14 -24.70 7.01
N GLN A 250 -10.47 -24.77 6.79
CA GLN A 250 -11.08 -24.20 5.59
C GLN A 250 -10.88 -22.69 5.53
N ALA A 251 -11.06 -22.00 6.66
CA ALA A 251 -10.86 -20.56 6.76
C ALA A 251 -9.39 -20.16 6.55
N GLU A 252 -8.45 -20.85 7.22
CA GLU A 252 -7.01 -20.59 7.10
C GLU A 252 -6.49 -20.89 5.68
N MET A 253 -6.91 -22.01 5.08
CA MET A 253 -6.54 -22.36 3.70
C MET A 253 -7.10 -21.37 2.70
N THR A 254 -8.36 -20.94 2.86
CA THR A 254 -8.93 -19.88 2.01
C THR A 254 -8.12 -18.60 2.12
N ALA A 255 -7.83 -18.16 3.35
CA ALA A 255 -7.08 -16.93 3.59
C ALA A 255 -5.66 -16.99 3.02
N TYR A 256 -4.97 -18.12 3.20
CA TYR A 256 -3.64 -18.35 2.63
C TYR A 256 -3.66 -18.28 1.10
N VAL A 257 -4.59 -18.99 0.46
CA VAL A 257 -4.65 -19.10 -1.00
C VAL A 257 -5.00 -17.76 -1.65
N VAL A 258 -6.01 -17.05 -1.12
CA VAL A 258 -6.39 -15.71 -1.61
C VAL A 258 -5.25 -14.72 -1.39
N SER A 259 -4.63 -14.72 -0.21
CA SER A 259 -3.49 -13.82 0.08
C SER A 259 -2.31 -14.09 -0.85
N SER A 260 -1.97 -15.36 -1.08
CA SER A 260 -0.88 -15.76 -1.98
C SER A 260 -1.15 -15.34 -3.42
N TYR A 261 -2.41 -15.41 -3.87
CA TYR A 261 -2.80 -14.98 -5.22
C TYR A 261 -2.46 -13.51 -5.48
N PHE A 262 -2.70 -12.65 -4.50
CA PHE A 262 -2.43 -11.21 -4.58
C PHE A 262 -1.02 -10.81 -4.13
N GLY A 263 -0.12 -11.77 -3.92
CA GLY A 263 1.27 -11.49 -3.53
C GLY A 263 1.45 -10.98 -2.10
N ILE A 264 0.47 -11.20 -1.24
CA ILE A 264 0.50 -10.78 0.17
C ILE A 264 1.33 -11.80 0.97
N ASP A 265 2.24 -11.33 1.83
CA ASP A 265 3.13 -12.21 2.61
C ASP A 265 2.34 -13.24 3.43
N THR A 266 2.54 -14.53 3.16
CA THR A 266 1.87 -15.64 3.84
C THR A 266 2.76 -16.40 4.83
N SER A 267 3.93 -15.86 5.18
CA SER A 267 4.94 -16.51 6.03
C SER A 267 4.45 -16.94 7.42
N GLU A 268 3.51 -16.20 8.01
CA GLU A 268 2.94 -16.49 9.34
C GLU A 268 1.89 -17.61 9.35
N TYR A 269 1.30 -17.95 8.20
CA TYR A 269 0.30 -19.02 8.15
C TYR A 269 0.95 -20.36 8.47
N SER A 270 0.35 -21.08 9.42
CA SER A 270 0.79 -22.40 9.80
C SER A 270 -0.43 -23.28 9.84
N PHE A 271 -0.58 -24.15 8.83
CA PHE A 271 -1.59 -25.21 8.80
C PHE A 271 -1.32 -26.20 9.94
N ARG A 272 -1.64 -25.78 11.17
CA ARG A 272 -1.63 -26.64 12.34
C ARG A 272 -2.80 -27.61 12.15
N TYR A 273 -2.72 -28.77 12.81
CA TYR A 273 -3.78 -29.78 12.84
C TYR A 273 -3.86 -30.76 11.64
N ILE A 274 -2.97 -30.72 10.64
CA ILE A 274 -2.94 -31.73 9.55
C ILE A 274 -2.67 -33.16 10.08
N SER A 275 -1.83 -33.29 11.10
CA SER A 275 -1.39 -34.60 11.61
C SER A 275 -2.48 -35.45 12.28
N SER A 276 -3.66 -34.88 12.53
CA SER A 276 -4.81 -35.60 13.13
C SER A 276 -5.94 -35.92 12.14
N TRP A 277 -5.72 -35.72 10.84
CA TRP A 277 -6.79 -35.84 9.85
C TRP A 277 -7.29 -37.28 9.67
N SER A 278 -8.60 -37.39 9.42
CA SER A 278 -9.28 -38.67 9.20
C SER A 278 -8.67 -39.43 8.01
N LYS A 279 -8.80 -40.76 8.01
CA LYS A 279 -8.46 -41.60 6.84
C LYS A 279 -9.47 -41.47 5.70
N ASP A 280 -10.48 -40.60 5.84
CA ASP A 280 -11.59 -40.50 4.92
C ASP A 280 -11.27 -39.53 3.76
N THR A 281 -10.96 -40.10 2.60
CA THR A 281 -10.64 -39.36 1.37
C THR A 281 -11.82 -38.54 0.85
N GLU A 282 -13.06 -38.99 1.05
CA GLU A 282 -14.24 -38.27 0.54
C GLU A 282 -14.47 -36.97 1.31
N LEU A 283 -14.32 -37.02 2.64
CA LEU A 283 -14.42 -35.83 3.49
C LEU A 283 -13.34 -34.79 3.12
N LYS A 284 -12.12 -35.25 2.86
CA LYS A 284 -10.99 -34.40 2.44
C LYS A 284 -11.26 -33.69 1.11
N GLU A 285 -11.74 -34.44 0.12
CA GLU A 285 -12.10 -33.88 -1.19
C GLU A 285 -13.24 -32.86 -1.06
N LYS A 286 -14.23 -33.14 -0.20
CA LYS A 286 -15.32 -32.19 0.11
C LYS A 286 -14.77 -30.87 0.68
N LEU A 287 -13.94 -30.94 1.73
CA LEU A 287 -13.41 -29.73 2.38
C LEU A 287 -12.61 -28.86 1.42
N ILE A 288 -11.73 -29.46 0.60
CA ILE A 288 -10.95 -28.71 -0.41
C ILE A 288 -11.87 -28.10 -1.46
N ASN A 289 -12.87 -28.84 -1.95
CA ASN A 289 -13.75 -28.30 -2.98
C ASN A 289 -14.49 -27.06 -2.47
N GLU A 290 -14.95 -27.06 -1.22
CA GLU A 290 -15.57 -25.89 -0.57
C GLU A 290 -14.60 -24.71 -0.41
N VAL A 291 -13.34 -24.97 -0.01
CA VAL A 291 -12.27 -23.94 0.03
C VAL A 291 -12.07 -23.36 -1.36
N LYS A 292 -11.97 -24.22 -2.37
CA LYS A 292 -11.65 -23.82 -3.73
C LYS A 292 -12.76 -23.02 -4.40
N GLU A 293 -14.01 -23.41 -4.18
CA GLU A 293 -15.18 -22.61 -4.60
C GLU A 293 -15.17 -21.24 -3.92
N THR A 294 -14.79 -21.19 -2.63
CA THR A 294 -14.69 -19.93 -1.89
C THR A 294 -13.56 -19.05 -2.40
N VAL A 295 -12.36 -19.60 -2.57
CA VAL A 295 -11.19 -18.92 -3.16
C VAL A 295 -11.55 -18.34 -4.51
N LYS A 296 -12.15 -19.15 -5.39
CA LYS A 296 -12.51 -18.68 -6.73
C LYS A 296 -13.43 -17.47 -6.66
N GLU A 297 -14.46 -17.54 -5.85
CA GLU A 297 -15.40 -16.44 -5.71
C GLU A 297 -14.76 -15.19 -5.10
N TYR A 298 -13.90 -15.33 -4.09
CA TYR A 298 -13.24 -14.18 -3.46
C TYR A 298 -12.25 -13.54 -4.42
N VAL A 299 -11.42 -14.34 -5.11
CA VAL A 299 -10.49 -13.85 -6.12
C VAL A 299 -11.24 -13.11 -7.23
N GLU A 300 -12.32 -13.68 -7.78
CA GLU A 300 -13.12 -13.00 -8.82
C GLU A 300 -13.70 -11.65 -8.35
N ILE A 301 -14.18 -11.56 -7.10
CA ILE A 301 -14.72 -10.30 -6.56
C ILE A 301 -13.60 -9.26 -6.38
N ILE A 302 -12.46 -9.69 -5.83
CA ILE A 302 -11.33 -8.80 -5.61
C ILE A 302 -10.76 -8.34 -6.96
N GLU A 303 -10.53 -9.26 -7.90
CA GLU A 303 -10.10 -8.92 -9.26
C GLU A 303 -11.05 -7.94 -9.94
N ASN A 304 -12.36 -8.20 -9.92
CA ASN A 304 -13.33 -7.29 -10.52
C ASN A 304 -13.33 -5.92 -9.85
N THR A 305 -13.17 -5.86 -8.53
CA THR A 305 -13.06 -4.57 -7.81
C THR A 305 -11.83 -3.79 -8.27
N LEU A 306 -10.69 -4.48 -8.41
CA LEU A 306 -9.43 -3.89 -8.84
C LEU A 306 -9.43 -3.50 -10.33
N ILE A 307 -9.98 -4.35 -11.20
CA ILE A 307 -10.12 -4.11 -12.64
C ILE A 307 -11.05 -2.93 -12.87
N ASN A 308 -12.23 -2.91 -12.22
CA ASN A 308 -13.17 -1.81 -12.36
C ASN A 308 -12.55 -0.49 -11.91
N ASP A 309 -11.74 -0.47 -10.85
CA ASP A 309 -11.07 0.77 -10.44
C ASP A 309 -10.02 1.25 -11.45
N LYS A 310 -9.33 0.30 -12.11
CA LYS A 310 -8.32 0.56 -13.15
C LYS A 310 -8.93 0.91 -14.51
N GLU A 311 -9.99 0.24 -14.93
CA GLU A 311 -10.74 0.60 -16.15
C GLU A 311 -11.45 1.95 -15.93
N LEU A 312 -11.98 2.18 -14.73
CA LEU A 312 -12.45 3.48 -14.33
C LEU A 312 -11.28 4.49 -14.40
N SER A 313 -10.12 4.24 -13.80
CA SER A 313 -8.97 5.16 -13.94
C SER A 313 -8.58 5.45 -15.38
N LEU A 314 -8.46 4.44 -16.22
CA LEU A 314 -8.12 4.61 -17.63
C LEU A 314 -9.22 5.33 -18.44
N SER A 315 -10.50 5.13 -18.08
CA SER A 315 -11.62 5.85 -18.68
C SER A 315 -11.69 7.31 -18.21
N LEU A 316 -11.34 7.55 -16.95
CA LEU A 316 -11.32 8.87 -16.33
C LEU A 316 -10.10 9.70 -16.74
N ASP A 317 -8.95 9.07 -17.02
CA ASP A 317 -7.74 9.72 -17.56
C ASP A 317 -7.98 10.28 -18.98
N ASN A 318 -8.97 9.76 -19.70
CA ASN A 318 -9.40 10.27 -21.02
C ASN A 318 -10.47 11.38 -20.92
N ILE A 319 -10.99 11.63 -19.72
CA ILE A 319 -11.99 12.67 -19.45
C ILE A 319 -11.25 13.82 -18.73
N SER A 320 -10.67 14.73 -19.52
CA SER A 320 -10.14 15.99 -18.99
C SER A 320 -11.33 16.90 -18.65
N ILE A 321 -11.67 16.97 -17.36
CA ILE A 321 -12.57 18.00 -16.80
C ILE A 321 -11.70 19.04 -16.10
N ASP A 322 -10.72 19.58 -16.81
CA ASP A 322 -10.11 20.82 -16.36
C ASP A 322 -11.08 21.99 -16.65
N THR A 323 -11.89 22.26 -15.62
CA THR A 323 -12.22 23.59 -15.06
C THR A 323 -13.26 24.54 -15.68
N GLU A 324 -13.94 24.28 -16.79
CA GLU A 324 -15.18 25.00 -17.18
C GLU A 324 -16.08 24.09 -18.02
N ILE A 325 -17.36 23.91 -17.69
CA ILE A 325 -18.32 23.38 -18.68
C ILE A 325 -18.51 24.48 -19.72
N THR A 326 -17.89 24.32 -20.89
CA THR A 326 -17.84 25.39 -21.91
C THR A 326 -18.87 25.23 -23.00
N ASN A 327 -19.50 24.04 -23.12
CA ASN A 327 -20.51 23.78 -24.14
C ASN A 327 -21.53 22.68 -23.74
N ASN A 328 -22.66 22.65 -24.46
CA ASN A 328 -23.78 21.73 -24.19
C ASN A 328 -23.44 20.24 -24.39
N ARG A 329 -22.42 19.92 -25.20
CA ARG A 329 -22.01 18.53 -25.41
C ARG A 329 -21.26 17.97 -24.20
N GLU A 330 -20.40 18.78 -23.59
CA GLU A 330 -19.74 18.47 -22.30
C GLU A 330 -20.78 18.33 -21.18
N LYS A 331 -21.78 19.22 -21.15
CA LYS A 331 -22.92 19.15 -20.21
C LYS A 331 -23.68 17.83 -20.35
N GLU A 332 -24.06 17.41 -21.56
CA GLU A 332 -24.76 16.13 -21.76
C GLU A 332 -23.90 14.91 -21.40
N GLN A 333 -22.59 14.93 -21.66
CA GLN A 333 -21.69 13.86 -21.24
C GLN A 333 -21.59 13.76 -19.71
N PHE A 334 -21.53 14.90 -19.03
CA PHE A 334 -21.53 15.00 -17.58
C PHE A 334 -22.83 14.48 -16.96
N LEU A 335 -23.98 14.88 -17.51
CA LEU A 335 -25.30 14.47 -17.01
C LEU A 335 -25.58 12.96 -17.20
N ASN A 336 -24.91 12.30 -18.14
CA ASN A 336 -25.06 10.85 -18.36
C ASN A 336 -24.30 9.97 -17.36
N LEU A 337 -23.38 10.54 -16.56
CA LEU A 337 -22.63 9.80 -15.54
C LEU A 337 -23.44 9.70 -14.24
N ASN A 338 -23.26 8.61 -13.50
CA ASN A 338 -23.90 8.44 -12.19
C ASN A 338 -23.09 9.11 -11.07
N LYS A 339 -23.73 9.34 -9.91
CA LYS A 339 -23.12 10.07 -8.79
C LYS A 339 -21.84 9.45 -8.22
N GLU A 340 -21.71 8.12 -8.26
CA GLU A 340 -20.50 7.44 -7.77
C GLU A 340 -19.34 7.54 -8.78
N GLU A 341 -19.65 7.53 -10.08
CA GLU A 341 -18.67 7.76 -11.14
C GLU A 341 -18.14 9.19 -11.08
N LEU A 342 -19.04 10.17 -10.96
CA LEU A 342 -18.67 11.58 -10.87
C LEU A 342 -17.90 11.90 -9.57
N ALA A 343 -18.31 11.33 -8.44
CA ALA A 343 -17.59 11.51 -7.17
C ALA A 343 -16.12 11.08 -7.29
N LYS A 344 -15.85 9.95 -7.92
CA LYS A 344 -14.47 9.46 -8.10
C LYS A 344 -13.64 10.30 -9.07
N ILE A 345 -14.28 10.93 -10.06
CA ILE A 345 -13.62 11.90 -10.95
C ILE A 345 -13.16 13.10 -10.15
N TYR A 346 -14.10 13.71 -9.42
CA TYR A 346 -13.80 14.87 -8.60
C TYR A 346 -12.83 14.53 -7.49
N GLU A 347 -12.95 13.39 -6.81
CA GLU A 347 -12.01 12.94 -5.79
C GLU A 347 -10.56 12.81 -6.31
N ARG A 348 -10.36 12.48 -7.59
CA ARG A 348 -9.01 12.40 -8.18
C ARG A 348 -8.45 13.75 -8.62
N GLN A 349 -9.31 14.74 -8.87
CA GLN A 349 -8.96 16.09 -9.31
C GLN A 349 -8.95 17.11 -8.16
N MET A 350 -9.68 16.82 -7.09
CA MET A 350 -9.79 17.63 -5.89
C MET A 350 -8.49 17.60 -5.09
N THR A 351 -8.15 18.72 -4.46
CA THR A 351 -7.06 18.74 -3.50
C THR A 351 -7.45 17.97 -2.23
N GLU A 352 -6.46 17.48 -1.50
CA GLU A 352 -6.70 16.85 -0.19
C GLU A 352 -7.42 17.78 0.79
N GLU A 353 -7.25 19.11 0.66
CA GLU A 353 -8.01 20.06 1.48
C GLU A 353 -9.51 20.06 1.17
N GLU A 354 -9.87 19.96 -0.11
CA GLU A 354 -11.26 19.94 -0.56
C GLU A 354 -11.98 18.63 -0.13
N LYS A 355 -11.25 17.50 -0.11
CA LYS A 355 -11.76 16.22 0.41
C LYS A 355 -12.03 16.29 1.91
N VAL A 356 -11.05 16.75 2.67
CA VAL A 356 -11.16 16.91 4.13
C VAL A 356 -12.27 17.88 4.51
N PHE A 357 -12.55 18.89 3.67
CA PHE A 357 -13.66 19.81 3.89
C PHE A 357 -15.03 19.12 3.79
N ILE A 358 -15.27 18.34 2.72
CA ILE A 358 -16.53 17.61 2.52
C ILE A 358 -16.74 16.60 3.67
N GLU A 359 -15.68 15.89 4.07
CA GLU A 359 -15.72 14.98 5.21
C GLU A 359 -16.06 15.67 6.53
N LYS A 360 -15.47 16.86 6.79
CA LYS A 360 -15.75 17.65 8.01
C LYS A 360 -17.19 18.16 8.08
N GLN A 361 -17.86 18.37 6.94
CA GLN A 361 -19.28 18.71 6.90
C GLN A 361 -20.19 17.49 7.08
N GLY A 362 -19.62 16.29 7.21
CA GLY A 362 -20.39 15.03 7.30
C GLY A 362 -21.14 14.69 6.02
N LEU A 363 -20.76 15.30 4.89
CA LEU A 363 -21.37 15.08 3.59
C LEU A 363 -20.57 14.03 2.82
N LYS A 364 -21.25 13.19 2.03
CA LYS A 364 -20.57 12.31 1.08
C LYS A 364 -20.40 13.04 -0.24
N LEU A 365 -19.20 12.98 -0.81
CA LEU A 365 -18.90 13.60 -2.11
C LEU A 365 -19.87 13.17 -3.21
N SER A 366 -20.34 11.91 -3.20
CA SER A 366 -21.40 11.43 -4.10
C SER A 366 -22.69 12.22 -4.03
N ASP A 367 -23.09 12.69 -2.85
CA ASP A 367 -24.34 13.43 -2.67
C ASP A 367 -24.15 14.91 -3.03
N VAL A 368 -22.95 15.45 -2.79
CA VAL A 368 -22.58 16.82 -3.21
C VAL A 368 -22.58 16.96 -4.74
N VAL A 369 -22.04 15.94 -5.42
CA VAL A 369 -21.94 15.90 -6.88
C VAL A 369 -23.29 15.66 -7.54
N GLU A 370 -24.18 14.88 -6.91
CA GLU A 370 -25.56 14.72 -7.39
C GLU A 370 -26.33 16.04 -7.32
N ASN A 371 -26.19 16.80 -6.23
CA ASN A 371 -26.82 18.11 -6.13
C ASN A 371 -26.26 19.12 -7.15
N PHE A 372 -24.97 19.05 -7.48
CA PHE A 372 -24.40 19.85 -8.58
C PHE A 372 -25.02 19.50 -9.93
N LYS A 373 -25.24 18.21 -10.16
CA LYS A 373 -25.86 17.69 -11.36
C LYS A 373 -27.28 18.24 -11.53
N GLU A 374 -28.07 18.26 -10.46
CA GLU A 374 -29.42 18.85 -10.43
C GLU A 374 -29.41 20.35 -10.77
N VAL A 375 -28.45 21.12 -10.23
CA VAL A 375 -28.31 22.55 -10.56
C VAL A 375 -27.96 22.78 -12.03
N LEU A 376 -27.12 21.92 -12.62
CA LEU A 376 -26.82 22.00 -14.05
C LEU A 376 -28.03 21.66 -14.92
N GLU A 377 -28.95 20.79 -14.48
CA GLU A 377 -30.19 20.49 -15.21
C GLU A 377 -31.17 21.67 -15.21
N GLU A 378 -31.22 22.45 -14.13
CA GLU A 378 -32.18 23.55 -13.97
C GLU A 378 -31.72 24.90 -14.57
N PHE A 379 -30.41 25.14 -14.68
CA PHE A 379 -29.87 26.43 -15.13
C PHE A 379 -29.09 26.35 -16.46
N ASP A 380 -29.39 27.27 -17.38
CA ASP A 380 -28.64 27.49 -18.64
C ASP A 380 -27.46 28.44 -18.36
N ILE A 381 -26.42 27.91 -17.71
CA ILE A 381 -25.25 28.72 -17.36
C ILE A 381 -24.18 28.56 -18.45
N GLU A 382 -23.90 29.64 -19.18
CA GLU A 382 -22.67 29.74 -19.98
C GLU A 382 -21.49 29.90 -19.00
N LYS A 383 -20.64 28.87 -18.89
CA LYS A 383 -19.48 28.76 -17.99
C LYS A 383 -19.84 28.65 -16.51
N PHE A 384 -20.05 27.43 -16.04
CA PHE A 384 -20.22 27.11 -14.62
C PHE A 384 -19.42 25.87 -14.26
N SER A 385 -18.54 25.96 -13.27
CA SER A 385 -17.71 24.84 -12.82
C SER A 385 -18.25 24.22 -11.53
N PHE A 386 -17.90 22.96 -11.25
CA PHE A 386 -18.22 22.32 -9.97
C PHE A 386 -17.61 23.06 -8.79
N LYS A 387 -16.45 23.68 -9.03
CA LYS A 387 -15.80 24.57 -8.09
C LYS A 387 -16.73 25.73 -7.75
N ASP A 388 -17.28 26.45 -8.74
CA ASP A 388 -18.26 27.54 -8.55
C ASP A 388 -19.50 27.08 -7.78
N TYR A 389 -20.00 25.88 -8.06
CA TYR A 389 -21.12 25.29 -7.33
C TYR A 389 -20.79 25.04 -5.85
N LEU A 390 -19.61 24.51 -5.53
CA LEU A 390 -19.15 24.38 -4.14
C LEU A 390 -19.05 25.76 -3.47
N ILE A 391 -18.67 26.80 -4.22
CA ILE A 391 -18.62 28.20 -3.74
C ILE A 391 -20.02 28.69 -3.36
N GLU A 392 -21.00 28.54 -4.25
CA GLU A 392 -22.35 29.09 -4.07
C GLU A 392 -23.20 28.32 -3.07
N THR A 393 -23.10 26.98 -3.06
CA THR A 393 -23.97 26.15 -2.21
C THR A 393 -23.42 25.90 -0.81
N MET A 394 -22.09 25.82 -0.64
CA MET A 394 -21.47 25.63 0.68
C MET A 394 -20.95 26.93 1.31
N GLY A 395 -21.09 28.06 0.62
CA GLY A 395 -20.86 29.41 1.17
C GLY A 395 -19.43 29.70 1.64
N THR A 396 -18.44 28.88 1.31
CA THR A 396 -17.12 28.94 2.00
C THR A 396 -15.91 28.66 1.11
N TYR A 397 -15.98 28.90 -0.21
CA TYR A 397 -14.74 28.95 -1.00
C TYR A 397 -13.95 30.24 -0.75
N ASN A 398 -14.62 31.32 -0.33
CA ASN A 398 -13.96 32.53 0.18
C ASN A 398 -13.31 32.33 1.56
N GLU A 399 -13.66 31.29 2.32
CA GLU A 399 -12.94 30.96 3.57
C GLU A 399 -11.72 30.07 3.33
N LEU A 400 -11.68 29.33 2.21
CA LEU A 400 -10.62 28.35 1.93
C LEU A 400 -9.52 28.85 0.98
N PHE A 401 -9.78 29.77 0.03
CA PHE A 401 -8.78 30.06 -1.02
C PHE A 401 -8.46 31.51 -1.41
N ASN A 402 -8.89 32.54 -0.65
CA ASN A 402 -8.05 33.75 -0.46
C ASN A 402 -8.62 34.75 0.59
N THR A 403 -7.86 34.94 1.67
CA THR A 403 -7.57 36.26 2.29
C THR A 403 -8.68 37.27 2.58
N SER A 404 -9.21 37.28 3.82
CA SER A 404 -9.02 38.42 4.74
C SER A 404 -9.75 38.28 6.08
N LYS A 405 -9.31 37.35 6.94
CA LYS A 405 -9.37 37.71 8.37
C LYS A 405 -8.12 38.53 8.63
N GLU A 406 -8.33 39.77 9.10
CA GLU A 406 -7.24 40.55 9.69
C GLU A 406 -6.52 39.64 10.68
N ILE A 407 -5.21 39.48 10.51
CA ILE A 407 -4.41 38.81 11.52
C ILE A 407 -4.38 39.73 12.74
N THR A 408 -5.22 39.41 13.71
CA THR A 408 -5.23 40.07 15.02
C THR A 408 -4.44 39.23 16.01
N ILE A 409 -3.87 39.88 17.02
CA ILE A 409 -3.03 39.22 18.02
C ILE A 409 -3.76 38.08 18.75
N ASP A 410 -5.08 38.21 18.95
CA ASP A 410 -5.92 37.23 19.65
C ASP A 410 -6.16 35.95 18.85
N ASN A 411 -5.92 35.98 17.54
CA ASN A 411 -6.15 34.86 16.63
C ASN A 411 -4.87 34.13 16.22
N ILE A 412 -3.71 34.54 16.75
CA ILE A 412 -2.41 33.94 16.42
C ILE A 412 -2.09 32.81 17.38
N SER A 413 -1.71 31.69 16.80
CA SER A 413 -1.10 30.55 17.47
C SER A 413 0.22 30.14 16.80
N ILE A 414 1.00 29.28 17.46
CA ILE A 414 2.23 28.69 16.87
C ILE A 414 1.99 27.98 15.53
N ASP A 415 0.78 27.44 15.31
CA ASP A 415 0.38 26.74 14.09
C ASP A 415 -0.28 27.64 13.03
N THR A 416 -0.49 28.92 13.34
CA THR A 416 -1.13 29.86 12.41
C THR A 416 -0.27 30.03 11.17
N LYS A 417 -0.77 29.57 10.02
CA LYS A 417 -0.08 29.64 8.73
C LYS A 417 -0.34 30.98 8.03
N ILE A 418 0.74 31.69 7.71
CA ILE A 418 0.73 32.83 6.78
C ILE A 418 0.79 32.24 5.39
N THR A 419 -0.18 32.52 4.52
CA THR A 419 -0.34 31.80 3.24
C THR A 419 -0.23 32.67 1.99
N ASN A 420 -0.14 34.00 2.16
CA ASN A 420 -0.10 34.96 1.04
C ASN A 420 0.53 36.29 1.49
N ASN A 421 0.83 37.14 0.51
CA ASN A 421 1.46 38.45 0.72
C ASN A 421 0.64 39.41 1.60
N ARG A 422 -0.70 39.38 1.54
CA ARG A 422 -1.54 40.30 2.34
C ARG A 422 -1.46 39.96 3.83
N GLN A 423 -1.57 38.68 4.16
CA GLN A 423 -1.38 38.15 5.52
C GLN A 423 0.04 38.38 6.03
N LYS A 424 1.06 38.25 5.17
CA LYS A 424 2.44 38.59 5.52
C LYS A 424 2.55 40.03 5.99
N GLU A 425 2.06 40.99 5.21
CA GLU A 425 2.08 42.42 5.58
C GLU A 425 1.29 42.70 6.87
N GLU A 426 0.13 42.07 7.06
CA GLU A 426 -0.65 42.18 8.31
C GLU A 426 0.13 41.65 9.53
N PHE A 427 0.77 40.48 9.41
CA PHE A 427 1.58 39.87 10.47
C PHE A 427 2.83 40.70 10.81
N LEU A 428 3.49 41.25 9.79
CA LEU A 428 4.67 42.10 9.97
C LEU A 428 4.34 43.35 10.80
N ASN A 429 3.13 43.90 10.64
CA ASN A 429 2.65 45.08 11.36
C ASN A 429 2.28 44.84 12.84
N LEU A 430 2.21 43.58 13.31
CA LEU A 430 1.87 43.27 14.69
C LEU A 430 3.00 43.53 15.68
N ASN A 431 2.63 43.94 16.91
CA ASN A 431 3.58 44.22 17.98
C ASN A 431 4.36 42.96 18.39
N LYS A 432 5.70 43.06 18.30
CA LYS A 432 6.63 41.98 18.64
C LYS A 432 6.49 41.52 20.09
N GLU A 433 6.35 42.44 21.05
CA GLU A 433 6.31 42.09 22.47
C GLU A 433 5.07 41.26 22.83
N ASP A 434 3.97 41.46 22.12
CA ASP A 434 2.74 40.70 22.35
C ASP A 434 2.78 39.34 21.65
N LEU A 435 3.40 39.26 20.46
CA LEU A 435 3.67 37.97 19.79
C LEU A 435 4.53 37.05 20.66
N ILE A 436 5.55 37.59 21.33
CA ILE A 436 6.40 36.81 22.24
C ILE A 436 5.57 36.23 23.38
N LYS A 437 4.68 37.01 24.01
CA LYS A 437 3.82 36.52 25.10
C LYS A 437 2.88 35.40 24.63
N VAL A 438 2.34 35.53 23.41
CA VAL A 438 1.48 34.52 22.79
C VAL A 438 2.27 33.23 22.60
N TYR A 439 3.42 33.28 21.91
CA TYR A 439 4.21 32.09 21.65
C TYR A 439 4.83 31.48 22.92
N GLU A 440 5.26 32.28 23.88
CA GLU A 440 5.77 31.77 25.16
C GLU A 440 4.70 30.98 25.93
N LYS A 441 3.43 31.39 25.84
CA LYS A 441 2.31 30.67 26.44
C LYS A 441 2.02 29.35 25.72
N GLU A 442 2.07 29.35 24.39
CA GLU A 442 1.64 28.21 23.57
C GLU A 442 2.73 27.17 23.29
N LEU A 443 4.00 27.55 23.30
CA LEU A 443 5.11 26.64 23.05
C LEU A 443 5.07 25.46 24.04
N SER A 444 5.23 24.25 23.50
CA SER A 444 5.32 23.04 24.32
C SER A 444 6.51 23.09 25.27
N GLU A 445 6.44 22.38 26.40
CA GLU A 445 7.59 22.29 27.32
C GLU A 445 8.81 21.66 26.66
N THR A 446 8.59 20.78 25.67
CA THR A 446 9.67 20.19 24.85
C THR A 446 10.35 21.25 23.99
N THR A 447 9.58 22.07 23.29
CA THR A 447 10.11 23.17 22.45
C THR A 447 10.81 24.23 23.30
N LYS A 448 10.25 24.55 24.47
CA LYS A 448 10.89 25.45 25.45
C LYS A 448 12.20 24.86 25.99
N SER A 449 12.27 23.55 26.24
CA SER A 449 13.52 22.86 26.62
C SER A 449 14.55 22.98 25.52
N LEU A 450 14.16 22.74 24.26
CA LEU A 450 15.05 22.85 23.10
C LEU A 450 15.58 24.27 22.90
N ILE A 451 14.73 25.29 23.03
CA ILE A 451 15.15 26.71 22.98
C ILE A 451 16.19 27.00 24.07
N ARG A 452 15.99 26.49 25.30
CA ARG A 452 16.94 26.67 26.42
C ARG A 452 18.25 25.90 26.19
N GLU A 453 18.17 24.64 25.79
CA GLU A 453 19.32 23.76 25.49
C GLU A 453 20.16 24.29 24.33
N CYS A 454 19.53 24.96 23.38
CA CYS A 454 20.19 25.59 22.24
C CYS A 454 20.65 27.03 22.53
N GLU A 455 20.44 27.54 23.75
CA GLU A 455 20.70 28.94 24.15
C GLU A 455 20.05 29.99 23.24
N LEU A 456 18.92 29.63 22.62
CA LEU A 456 18.19 30.49 21.70
C LEU A 456 17.29 31.44 22.47
N ASN A 457 17.17 32.67 21.97
CA ASN A 457 16.28 33.66 22.56
C ASN A 457 14.98 33.75 21.73
N LEU A 458 13.82 33.54 22.37
CA LEU A 458 12.52 33.61 21.70
C LEU A 458 12.28 34.95 20.99
N SER A 459 12.75 36.06 21.56
CA SER A 459 12.68 37.39 20.94
C SER A 459 13.53 37.48 19.66
N SER A 460 14.65 36.76 19.61
CA SER A 460 15.47 36.66 18.40
C SER A 460 14.77 35.78 17.37
N LEU A 461 14.20 34.64 17.80
CA LEU A 461 13.50 33.69 16.92
C LEU A 461 12.27 34.33 16.24
N VAL A 462 11.48 35.10 16.97
CA VAL A 462 10.33 35.83 16.40
C VAL A 462 10.77 36.88 15.38
N ASN A 463 11.91 37.54 15.61
CA ASN A 463 12.48 38.46 14.63
C ASN A 463 12.96 37.72 13.38
N THR A 464 13.75 36.66 13.57
CA THR A 464 14.25 35.86 12.46
C THR A 464 13.10 35.30 11.64
N PHE A 465 12.02 34.85 12.28
CA PHE A 465 10.82 34.43 11.57
C PHE A 465 10.21 35.55 10.74
N LYS A 466 10.06 36.77 11.28
CA LYS A 466 9.58 37.93 10.51
C LYS A 466 10.49 38.26 9.33
N ASP A 467 11.81 38.23 9.54
CA ASP A 467 12.80 38.56 8.51
C ASP A 467 12.85 37.52 7.39
N THR A 468 12.59 36.24 7.69
CA THR A 468 12.58 35.16 6.68
C THR A 468 11.28 35.08 5.89
N LEU A 469 10.19 35.73 6.33
CA LEU A 469 8.91 35.68 5.60
C LEU A 469 9.06 36.18 4.16
N ASP A 470 9.88 37.20 3.90
CA ASP A 470 10.10 37.69 2.54
C ASP A 470 10.73 36.63 1.60
N ASP A 471 11.50 35.69 2.16
CA ASP A 471 12.12 34.61 1.39
C ASP A 471 11.11 33.52 0.98
N TYR A 472 10.02 33.33 1.76
CA TYR A 472 8.96 32.37 1.44
C TYR A 472 7.93 32.90 0.43
N PHE A 473 7.84 34.22 0.27
CA PHE A 473 6.83 34.88 -0.56
C PHE A 473 7.47 35.59 -1.76
N VAL A 474 7.96 34.81 -2.73
CA VAL A 474 8.49 35.32 -4.01
C VAL A 474 7.36 35.53 -5.02
N LYS A 475 7.44 36.61 -5.80
CA LYS A 475 6.45 37.06 -6.81
C LYS A 475 6.05 35.96 -7.81
N GLU A 476 5.00 35.20 -7.50
CA GLU A 476 3.92 34.66 -8.35
C GLU A 476 3.17 33.57 -7.55
N ASP A 477 1.86 33.47 -7.77
CA ASP A 477 0.75 32.92 -6.96
C ASP A 477 0.83 31.48 -6.36
N ASN A 478 2.01 30.92 -6.07
CA ASN A 478 2.17 29.58 -5.49
C ASN A 478 3.01 29.54 -4.21
N SER A 479 2.77 30.45 -3.25
CA SER A 479 3.42 30.42 -1.94
C SER A 479 2.79 29.37 -1.02
N ILE A 480 3.56 28.35 -0.61
CA ILE A 480 3.16 27.41 0.44
C ILE A 480 3.25 28.14 1.78
N GLY A 481 2.14 28.18 2.52
CA GLY A 481 2.08 28.95 3.75
C GLY A 481 2.97 28.41 4.88
N ILE A 482 3.51 29.32 5.69
CA ILE A 482 4.45 29.04 6.78
C ILE A 482 3.88 29.44 8.15
N SER A 483 4.09 28.61 9.17
CA SER A 483 3.78 28.90 10.57
C SER A 483 5.06 29.02 11.42
N PHE A 484 4.94 29.59 12.61
CA PHE A 484 6.08 29.72 13.54
C PHE A 484 6.58 28.36 14.02
N GLU A 485 5.68 27.40 14.25
CA GLU A 485 6.03 26.02 14.60
C GLU A 485 6.81 25.32 13.47
N TYR A 486 6.40 25.53 12.21
CA TYR A 486 7.14 25.00 11.06
C TYR A 486 8.54 25.60 10.99
N PHE A 487 8.65 26.92 11.11
CA PHE A 487 9.95 27.59 11.16
C PHE A 487 10.85 27.03 12.28
N LEU A 488 10.31 26.86 13.48
CA LEU A 488 11.06 26.29 14.59
C LEU A 488 11.48 24.84 14.31
N ASN A 489 10.57 23.98 13.88
CA ASN A 489 10.86 22.56 13.72
C ASN A 489 11.80 22.26 12.54
N TYR A 490 11.67 22.99 11.44
CA TYR A 490 12.36 22.67 10.21
C TYR A 490 13.58 23.55 9.95
N GLU A 491 13.48 24.86 10.16
CA GLU A 491 14.61 25.79 9.94
C GLU A 491 15.53 25.89 11.16
N ILE A 492 14.98 25.80 12.38
CA ILE A 492 15.77 25.96 13.60
C ILE A 492 16.18 24.62 14.23
N PHE A 493 15.28 23.63 14.30
CA PHE A 493 15.53 22.35 14.97
C PHE A 493 15.78 21.17 14.03
N GLY A 494 15.54 21.33 12.73
CA GLY A 494 15.89 20.38 11.65
C GLY A 494 15.28 18.98 11.77
N TYR A 495 13.98 18.84 12.07
CA TYR A 495 13.27 17.55 12.06
C TYR A 495 13.09 17.02 10.61
N THR A 496 13.20 15.69 10.40
CA THR A 496 13.07 15.03 9.09
C THR A 496 11.61 14.78 8.69
N LEU A 497 11.25 15.18 7.46
CA LEU A 497 9.95 14.92 6.81
C LEU A 497 9.73 13.41 6.53
N THR A 498 8.48 12.95 6.57
CA THR A 498 8.09 11.60 6.15
C THR A 498 8.23 11.41 4.63
N GLU A 499 8.27 10.17 4.13
CA GLU A 499 8.41 9.88 2.70
C GLU A 499 7.29 10.50 1.84
N GLU A 500 6.08 10.67 2.37
CA GLU A 500 4.95 11.32 1.68
C GLU A 500 5.17 12.83 1.48
N GLU A 501 5.72 13.51 2.48
CA GLU A 501 6.09 14.93 2.40
C GLU A 501 7.31 15.14 1.47
N GLN A 502 8.15 14.11 1.31
CA GLN A 502 9.25 14.09 0.35
C GLN A 502 8.77 13.96 -1.10
N ILE A 503 7.69 13.21 -1.37
CA ILE A 503 7.12 13.05 -2.72
C ILE A 503 6.51 14.36 -3.22
N LYS A 504 5.81 15.13 -2.36
CA LYS A 504 5.38 16.51 -2.70
C LYS A 504 6.57 17.43 -3.03
N ASN A 505 7.76 17.13 -2.51
CA ASN A 505 8.98 17.86 -2.81
C ASN A 505 9.69 17.46 -4.11
N GLU A 506 9.50 16.25 -4.63
CA GLU A 506 10.23 15.77 -5.81
C GLU A 506 9.77 16.40 -7.13
N ASN A 507 8.54 16.94 -7.18
CA ASN A 507 8.07 17.76 -8.30
C ASN A 507 8.70 19.18 -8.33
N ARG A 508 9.53 19.55 -7.34
CA ARG A 508 10.06 20.93 -7.14
C ARG A 508 11.42 21.23 -7.81
N VAL A 509 12.18 20.26 -8.33
CA VAL A 509 13.60 20.48 -8.74
C VAL A 509 13.85 20.33 -10.26
N LYS A 510 12.91 20.75 -11.12
CA LYS A 510 13.13 20.79 -12.58
C LYS A 510 13.29 22.18 -13.19
N GLY A 511 13.50 23.21 -12.38
CA GLY A 511 13.81 24.55 -12.90
C GLY A 511 14.58 25.40 -11.91
N ASN A 512 15.91 25.37 -11.96
CA ASN A 512 16.82 26.52 -11.77
C ASN A 512 18.27 26.05 -11.57
N GLU A 513 19.08 26.10 -12.63
CA GLU A 513 20.53 25.82 -12.56
C GLU A 513 21.39 27.06 -12.21
N ASN A 514 20.82 28.24 -11.93
CA ASN A 514 21.61 29.48 -11.85
C ASN A 514 21.36 30.32 -10.58
N MET A 515 21.72 29.81 -9.39
CA MET A 515 22.27 30.55 -8.23
C MET A 515 22.43 29.56 -7.06
N LYS A 516 23.63 29.02 -6.85
CA LYS A 516 23.92 28.14 -5.69
C LYS A 516 24.89 28.84 -4.76
N ILE A 517 24.42 29.22 -3.57
CA ILE A 517 25.27 29.64 -2.45
C ILE A 517 25.17 28.53 -1.40
N GLY A 518 26.09 27.57 -1.45
CA GLY A 518 26.16 26.44 -0.50
C GLY A 518 25.59 25.09 -0.99
N LEU A 519 25.99 24.01 -0.29
CA LEU A 519 25.46 22.66 -0.51
C LEU A 519 24.25 22.40 0.39
N THR A 520 23.24 21.73 -0.16
CA THR A 520 22.04 21.31 0.61
C THR A 520 22.30 20.05 1.44
N GLN A 521 21.54 19.84 2.52
CA GLN A 521 21.62 18.63 3.36
C GLN A 521 21.49 17.32 2.54
N LYS A 522 20.60 17.29 1.55
CA LYS A 522 20.41 16.11 0.67
C LYS A 522 21.65 15.80 -0.15
N GLU A 523 22.32 16.83 -0.69
CA GLU A 523 23.54 16.67 -1.46
C GLU A 523 24.69 16.17 -0.58
N VAL A 524 24.84 16.76 0.61
CA VAL A 524 25.87 16.33 1.56
C VAL A 524 25.63 14.88 2.00
N ASN A 525 24.39 14.49 2.33
CA ASN A 525 24.06 13.12 2.73
C ASN A 525 24.40 12.09 1.65
N LYS A 526 24.15 12.42 0.37
CA LYS A 526 24.53 11.55 -0.75
C LYS A 526 26.05 11.39 -0.84
N MET A 527 26.79 12.49 -0.74
CA MET A 527 28.25 12.47 -0.77
C MET A 527 28.84 11.68 0.42
N VAL A 528 28.21 11.78 1.59
CA VAL A 528 28.59 11.01 2.79
C VAL A 528 28.34 9.52 2.59
N LYS A 529 27.20 9.12 2.00
CA LYS A 529 26.92 7.70 1.69
C LYS A 529 27.97 7.09 0.76
N ASP A 530 28.35 7.83 -0.29
CA ASP A 530 29.40 7.40 -1.23
C ASP A 530 30.77 7.28 -0.53
N HIS A 531 31.02 8.12 0.48
CA HIS A 531 32.24 8.10 1.27
C HIS A 531 32.29 6.95 2.28
N GLU A 532 31.18 6.61 2.91
CA GLU A 532 31.11 5.44 3.80
C GLU A 532 31.30 4.14 3.02
N GLU A 533 30.76 4.04 1.79
CA GLU A 533 31.06 2.92 0.89
C GLU A 533 32.56 2.88 0.53
N TRP A 534 33.18 4.04 0.30
CA TRP A 534 34.61 4.15 0.08
C TRP A 534 35.45 3.68 1.26
N ILE A 535 35.08 4.04 2.49
CA ILE A 535 35.74 3.54 3.71
C ILE A 535 35.55 2.03 3.85
N ASN A 536 34.31 1.56 3.76
CA ASN A 536 33.95 0.15 3.98
C ASN A 536 34.62 -0.80 2.99
N THR A 537 34.86 -0.32 1.77
CA THR A 537 35.50 -1.09 0.71
C THR A 537 37.00 -0.82 0.57
N LYS A 538 37.59 0.01 1.44
CA LYS A 538 39.00 0.44 1.37
C LYS A 538 39.36 1.03 0.01
N GLY A 539 38.45 1.85 -0.53
CA GLY A 539 38.61 2.57 -1.79
C GLY A 539 38.28 1.79 -3.07
N LYS A 540 37.70 0.59 -2.97
CA LYS A 540 37.31 -0.21 -4.15
C LYS A 540 35.99 0.23 -4.79
N LYS A 541 35.06 0.78 -4.01
CA LYS A 541 33.76 1.32 -4.43
C LYS A 541 33.48 2.63 -3.69
N GLY A 542 32.52 3.42 -4.15
CA GLY A 542 32.24 4.73 -3.58
C GLY A 542 33.31 5.77 -3.91
N LYS A 543 33.22 6.95 -3.30
CA LYS A 543 34.13 8.08 -3.52
C LYS A 543 34.49 8.74 -2.19
N ARG A 544 35.78 9.02 -1.97
CA ARG A 544 36.24 9.80 -0.81
C ARG A 544 35.52 11.15 -0.77
N LEU A 545 34.99 11.55 0.38
CA LEU A 545 34.31 12.83 0.55
C LEU A 545 35.29 13.97 0.31
N ASP A 546 34.89 14.89 -0.57
CA ASP A 546 35.65 16.08 -0.93
C ASP A 546 34.71 17.29 -0.93
N LEU A 547 34.88 18.14 0.08
CA LEU A 547 34.14 19.38 0.28
C LEU A 547 35.08 20.59 0.33
N GLU A 548 36.27 20.48 -0.27
CA GLU A 548 37.24 21.56 -0.25
C GLU A 548 36.66 22.86 -0.83
N GLY A 549 36.81 23.96 -0.09
CA GLY A 549 36.35 25.29 -0.49
C GLY A 549 34.83 25.49 -0.50
N LYS A 550 34.04 24.52 -0.02
CA LYS A 550 32.57 24.60 -0.04
C LYS A 550 31.99 25.27 1.19
N GLU A 551 30.74 25.72 1.09
CA GLU A 551 30.01 26.29 2.21
C GLU A 551 28.92 25.33 2.67
N LEU A 552 28.96 25.00 3.96
CA LEU A 552 27.95 24.22 4.68
C LEU A 552 27.27 25.17 5.68
N ASN A 553 25.98 25.41 5.49
CA ASN A 553 25.19 26.25 6.39
C ASN A 553 24.00 25.44 6.92
N GLY A 554 23.83 25.37 8.23
CA GLY A 554 22.72 24.64 8.85
C GLY A 554 22.78 23.11 8.72
N ILE A 555 23.94 22.54 8.35
CA ILE A 555 24.05 21.11 8.01
C ILE A 555 24.20 20.25 9.27
N ARG A 556 23.48 19.13 9.31
CA ARG A 556 23.53 18.14 10.39
C ARG A 556 24.14 16.84 9.89
N LEU A 557 25.29 16.47 10.45
CA LEU A 557 26.00 15.22 10.14
C LEU A 557 26.08 14.39 11.42
N LEU A 558 25.09 13.53 11.65
CA LEU A 558 24.95 12.80 12.90
C LEU A 558 25.23 11.31 12.73
N ASN A 559 26.11 10.78 13.57
CA ASN A 559 26.56 9.39 13.58
C ASN A 559 27.09 8.88 12.23
N VAL A 560 27.84 9.72 11.52
CA VAL A 560 28.41 9.39 10.21
C VAL A 560 29.92 9.15 10.26
N ASN A 561 30.44 8.36 9.32
CA ASN A 561 31.87 8.09 9.22
C ASN A 561 32.53 8.97 8.15
N LEU A 562 33.27 9.99 8.60
CA LEU A 562 33.97 10.98 7.77
C LEU A 562 35.50 10.81 7.86
N LYS A 563 35.95 9.59 8.21
CA LYS A 563 37.37 9.27 8.38
C LYS A 563 38.12 9.59 7.10
N GLU A 564 39.23 10.32 7.23
CA GLU A 564 40.06 10.76 6.10
C GLU A 564 39.31 11.66 5.09
N ALA A 565 38.17 12.28 5.38
CA ALA A 565 37.53 13.21 4.42
C ALA A 565 38.41 14.43 4.08
N ASN A 566 38.33 14.94 2.82
CA ASN A 566 38.95 16.22 2.43
C ASN A 566 37.97 17.36 2.67
N LEU A 567 38.28 18.21 3.65
CA LEU A 567 37.39 19.24 4.17
C LEU A 567 38.14 20.58 4.33
N LYS A 568 39.16 20.81 3.49
CA LYS A 568 40.02 22.01 3.53
C LYS A 568 39.28 23.27 3.09
N ASN A 569 39.67 24.42 3.63
CA ASN A 569 39.23 25.74 3.18
C ASN A 569 37.69 25.90 3.11
N MET A 570 36.92 25.02 3.76
CA MET A 570 35.47 25.10 3.72
C MET A 570 34.98 26.12 4.75
N THR A 571 33.74 26.58 4.59
CA THR A 571 33.08 27.39 5.61
C THR A 571 31.93 26.58 6.19
N ILE A 572 31.95 26.34 7.49
CA ILE A 572 30.84 25.73 8.22
C ILE A 572 30.17 26.79 9.09
N LYS A 573 28.87 27.00 8.89
CA LYS A 573 28.04 27.88 9.70
C LYS A 573 26.83 27.13 10.25
N ASP A 574 26.46 27.43 11.49
CA ASP A 574 25.20 26.98 12.11
C ASP A 574 24.95 25.45 12.03
N SER A 575 26.02 24.64 11.97
CA SER A 575 25.95 23.21 11.65
C SER A 575 26.22 22.34 12.88
N THR A 576 25.70 21.11 12.89
CA THR A 576 25.95 20.14 13.96
C THR A 576 26.61 18.89 13.41
N ILE A 577 27.76 18.52 13.97
CA ILE A 577 28.60 17.42 13.51
C ILE A 577 28.82 16.45 14.68
N PHE A 578 28.27 15.25 14.53
CA PHE A 578 28.58 14.05 15.32
C PHE A 578 29.12 12.99 14.37
N ALA A 579 30.44 12.96 14.19
CA ALA A 579 31.05 12.12 13.18
C ALA A 579 32.36 11.49 13.66
N ASN A 580 32.75 10.40 13.00
CA ASN A 580 34.13 9.96 13.05
C ASN A 580 34.97 10.80 12.08
N LEU A 581 35.74 11.75 12.61
CA LEU A 581 36.60 12.69 11.87
C LEU A 581 38.09 12.32 11.96
N ASP A 582 38.40 11.09 12.36
CA ASP A 582 39.76 10.61 12.47
C ASP A 582 40.51 10.75 11.12
N GLY A 583 41.65 11.44 11.13
CA GLY A 583 42.45 11.68 9.92
C GLY A 583 41.82 12.62 8.88
N ALA A 584 40.66 13.22 9.16
CA ALA A 584 40.04 14.21 8.27
C ALA A 584 40.88 15.49 8.20
N ASP A 585 40.77 16.21 7.08
CA ASP A 585 41.62 17.37 6.80
C ASP A 585 40.79 18.67 6.72
N PHE A 586 40.86 19.49 7.76
CA PHE A 586 40.16 20.77 7.97
C PHE A 586 41.10 21.98 7.89
N GLU A 587 42.29 21.84 7.29
CA GLU A 587 43.21 22.97 7.14
C GLU A 587 42.53 24.16 6.43
N GLY A 588 42.59 25.36 7.03
CA GLY A 588 42.03 26.58 6.47
C GLY A 588 40.50 26.71 6.60
N THR A 589 39.84 25.77 7.27
CA THR A 589 38.38 25.78 7.43
C THR A 589 37.90 26.82 8.44
N LYS A 590 36.87 27.56 8.07
CA LYS A 590 36.22 28.55 8.93
C LYS A 590 35.01 27.93 9.60
N ILE A 591 34.98 27.97 10.94
CA ILE A 591 33.90 27.40 11.75
C ILE A 591 33.20 28.56 12.48
N GLU A 592 31.92 28.77 12.16
CA GLU A 592 31.07 29.79 12.76
C GLU A 592 29.83 29.12 13.36
N ASN A 593 29.54 29.42 14.64
CA ASN A 593 28.35 28.92 15.36
C ASN A 593 28.00 27.43 15.14
N SER A 594 29.01 26.56 15.04
CA SER A 594 28.81 25.15 14.70
C SER A 594 29.31 24.24 15.81
N LYS A 595 28.65 23.09 16.00
CA LYS A 595 28.88 22.17 17.12
C LYS A 595 29.46 20.84 16.66
N PHE A 596 30.50 20.35 17.33
CA PHE A 596 31.19 19.09 17.06
C PHE A 596 30.97 18.11 18.22
N ILE A 597 29.72 17.74 18.45
CA ILE A 597 29.30 16.90 19.57
C ILE A 597 29.76 15.44 19.38
N GLY A 598 30.24 14.79 20.44
CA GLY A 598 30.62 13.37 20.48
C GLY A 598 31.63 12.89 19.42
N SER A 599 32.23 13.80 18.65
CA SER A 599 32.96 13.45 17.43
C SER A 599 34.33 12.86 17.75
N LYS A 600 34.77 11.85 16.98
CA LYS A 600 36.12 11.30 17.11
C LYS A 600 37.10 12.14 16.31
N ILE A 601 38.10 12.73 16.98
CA ILE A 601 39.01 13.71 16.37
C ILE A 601 40.51 13.39 16.56
N GLU A 602 40.86 12.12 16.84
CA GLU A 602 42.20 11.69 17.27
C GLU A 602 43.35 12.15 16.35
N ASN A 603 43.17 12.09 15.02
CA ASN A 603 44.15 12.59 14.04
C ASN A 603 43.58 13.71 13.14
N LEU A 604 42.67 14.53 13.66
CA LEU A 604 42.07 15.64 12.91
C LEU A 604 43.13 16.69 12.58
N LYS A 605 43.30 17.02 11.29
CA LYS A 605 44.18 18.12 10.88
C LYS A 605 43.37 19.41 10.83
N ILE A 606 43.64 20.34 11.74
CA ILE A 606 42.96 21.64 11.80
C ILE A 606 43.86 22.63 12.55
N ASP A 607 43.57 23.93 12.42
CA ASP A 607 44.24 24.98 13.20
C ASP A 607 44.12 24.72 14.70
N ALA A 608 45.24 24.83 15.43
CA ALA A 608 45.32 24.46 16.85
C ALA A 608 44.27 25.16 17.74
N LYS A 609 43.94 26.41 17.43
CA LYS A 609 42.93 27.20 18.14
C LYS A 609 41.52 26.63 17.95
N GLU A 610 41.18 26.20 16.74
CA GLU A 610 39.87 25.59 16.45
C GLU A 610 39.81 24.16 17.01
N LEU A 611 40.94 23.42 16.99
CA LEU A 611 41.03 22.12 17.64
C LEU A 611 40.75 22.21 19.15
N GLU A 612 41.30 23.22 19.83
CA GLU A 612 41.07 23.45 21.26
C GLU A 612 39.59 23.75 21.55
N ARG A 613 38.96 24.59 20.73
CA ARG A 613 37.52 24.90 20.83
C ARG A 613 36.64 23.66 20.70
N ILE A 614 36.92 22.82 19.70
CA ILE A 614 36.19 21.55 19.49
C ILE A 614 36.40 20.60 20.68
N ASN A 615 37.62 20.47 21.20
CA ASN A 615 37.90 19.62 22.36
C ASN A 615 37.16 20.08 23.62
N ILE A 616 37.07 21.38 23.87
CA ILE A 616 36.31 21.94 24.99
C ILE A 616 34.83 21.56 24.86
N GLN A 617 34.25 21.77 23.68
CA GLN A 617 32.86 21.44 23.39
C GLN A 617 32.54 19.95 23.62
N ILE A 618 33.39 19.04 23.11
CA ILE A 618 33.22 17.59 23.30
C ILE A 618 33.30 17.23 24.79
N LYS A 619 34.19 17.87 25.54
CA LYS A 619 34.38 17.60 26.97
C LYS A 619 33.20 18.10 27.81
N GLU A 620 32.68 19.29 27.52
CA GLU A 620 31.51 19.85 28.20
C GLU A 620 30.28 18.99 27.96
N GLU A 621 30.05 18.56 26.72
CA GLU A 621 28.96 17.65 26.38
C GLU A 621 29.11 16.29 27.07
N LEU A 622 30.32 15.70 27.07
CA LEU A 622 30.57 14.44 27.76
C LEU A 622 30.32 14.56 29.28
N SER A 623 30.61 15.72 29.88
CA SER A 623 30.29 16.01 31.27
C SER A 623 28.78 16.03 31.50
N LEU A 624 28.03 16.75 30.66
CA LEU A 624 26.57 16.83 30.72
C LEU A 624 25.91 15.46 30.50
N HIS A 625 26.43 14.67 29.56
CA HIS A 625 25.97 13.30 29.30
C HIS A 625 26.21 12.40 30.52
N ASN A 626 27.41 12.44 31.12
CA ASN A 626 27.73 11.66 32.32
C ASN A 626 26.88 12.08 33.54
N GLU A 627 26.62 13.39 33.69
CA GLU A 627 25.72 13.90 34.71
C GLU A 627 24.29 13.40 34.50
N SER A 628 23.78 13.46 33.27
CA SER A 628 22.46 12.94 32.91
C SER A 628 22.35 11.42 33.13
N GLU A 629 23.36 10.64 32.73
CA GLU A 629 23.42 9.19 32.97
C GLU A 629 23.42 8.83 34.47
N SER A 630 24.04 9.68 35.29
CA SER A 630 24.07 9.50 36.74
C SER A 630 22.68 9.68 37.39
N THR A 631 21.77 10.39 36.72
CA THR A 631 20.40 10.64 37.18
C THR A 631 19.38 9.57 36.75
N LEU A 632 19.74 8.70 35.80
CA LEU A 632 18.87 7.64 35.28
C LEU A 632 18.55 6.57 36.35
N LYS A 633 17.26 6.19 36.46
CA LYS A 633 16.74 5.23 37.46
C LYS A 633 17.42 3.84 37.39
N THR A 634 17.84 3.41 36.21
CA THR A 634 18.55 2.15 35.97
C THR A 634 19.92 2.10 36.66
N ASN A 635 20.62 3.24 36.77
CA ASN A 635 21.90 3.33 37.48
C ASN A 635 21.74 3.48 39.01
N LYS A 636 20.62 4.06 39.49
CA LYS A 636 20.24 4.01 40.92
C LYS A 636 20.05 2.57 41.42
N ASN A 637 19.47 1.69 40.59
CA ASN A 637 19.32 0.28 40.94
C ASN A 637 20.65 -0.49 40.90
N LYS A 638 21.56 -0.18 39.96
CA LYS A 638 22.94 -0.72 39.93
C LYS A 638 23.78 -0.27 41.13
N ARG A 639 23.65 0.97 41.60
CA ARG A 639 24.30 1.45 42.84
C ARG A 639 23.74 0.72 44.07
N LYS A 640 22.42 0.57 44.19
CA LYS A 640 21.78 -0.21 45.28
C LYS A 640 22.15 -1.69 45.28
N THR A 641 22.38 -2.30 44.12
CA THR A 641 22.85 -3.71 44.04
C THR A 641 24.35 -3.84 44.34
N LYS A 642 25.18 -2.86 43.97
CA LYS A 642 26.60 -2.82 44.40
C LYS A 642 26.76 -2.56 45.90
N GLU A 643 25.95 -1.68 46.49
CA GLU A 643 25.94 -1.44 47.94
C GLU A 643 25.48 -2.68 48.72
N LYS A 644 24.43 -3.37 48.25
CA LYS A 644 23.99 -4.67 48.83
C LYS A 644 25.01 -5.79 48.69
N ASN A 645 25.78 -5.83 47.59
CA ASN A 645 26.80 -6.86 47.40
C ASN A 645 28.05 -6.60 48.25
N ASN A 646 28.41 -5.33 48.49
CA ASN A 646 29.51 -4.98 49.39
C ASN A 646 29.16 -5.18 50.88
N GLU A 647 27.89 -5.08 51.28
CA GLU A 647 27.47 -5.39 52.66
C GLU A 647 27.48 -6.91 52.95
N ASN A 648 27.30 -7.76 51.93
CA ASN A 648 27.33 -9.22 52.08
C ASN A 648 28.74 -9.83 52.07
N GLU A 649 29.78 -9.08 51.66
CA GLU A 649 31.19 -9.54 51.71
C GLU A 649 31.88 -9.22 53.06
N ILE A 650 31.20 -8.53 53.99
CA ILE A 650 31.76 -8.17 55.32
C ILE A 650 31.23 -9.09 56.44
N GLN A 651 30.45 -10.13 56.11
CA GLN A 651 30.02 -11.15 57.08
C GLN A 651 30.44 -12.58 56.66
N ILE A 652 31.75 -12.86 56.66
CA ILE A 652 32.34 -14.16 57.08
C ILE A 652 33.68 -13.86 57.77
#